data_AF-A0A7X7A0H8-F1
#
_entry.id   AF-A0A7X7A0H8-F1
#
_cell.length_a   1.000
_cell.length_b   1.000
_cell.length_c   1.000
_cell.angle_alpha   90.00
_cell.angle_beta   90.00
_cell.angle_gamma   90.00
#
_symmetry.space_group_name_H-M   'P 1'
#
loop_
_entity.id
_entity.type
_entity.pdbx_description
1 polymer ?
#
loop_
_entity_poly.entity_id
_entity_poly.type
_entity_poly.pdbx_seq_one_letter_code
_entity_poly.pdbx_strand_id
1 'polypeptide(L)'
;MRKLITSMLLVAFCILSFCPNTVTANPSMTVQKATEIAKSIITIPDDIKNFSSNYSEYKGRGLWDLRWETEEGFISVSIDALTGEITQFHQYSSDPHQTNLFPTINRTTAIKIANEFLAKAVPSKYSSLKIVEPDYNEGYGYNQQNINLHYQRLVNNIPYAQNSAYITISGVNGQVLNFNLSWDYDLDFKSPKGIINKEKAEDILKDKALELMYYKPYDPKEKVLLVYGVRQPSNSYVDAHTGEYTTISPYYRLMADKAMGNAGPASPELSPIELKEIDTIKGLLSKEEAINIVKKHIVIPDDFSLTHSALYQDYQNKDMRRWSFDWQSKGEEYTRYISAAIDAKSGELLSFYKPPLYTSDREKQKANYTYEQGKKIAEDFITRMQPQKAKQIKFNETQQPRLLMEISIPPQPDTELKEVGYEFIRLVNDIPFYDDKFNLTVDLITGEVIYYNYNWSNLKFPSPNMIINKDKAFSILTKDNEVKLEYIHPYDFYIEQEANKKVGLYYHFSTFEPRLVDAFKGVALNNNGEEFKKKTLPRFNDIKGHPAEDDINTLVNLGIITGNEEGLFLPNNNITNAEFIKMLVMAIGAYPGEGRKIESLGDEWYSPYYQTAINRKIIDKDNLPSPNEHLTRLKAAHMLIRAMNLAYIADLQGIYKISAQDANTVMNKDIGYMALTTELGLIPLKNNKLSIHDPMQRGESASTIVHLMKIYKR
;
A
#
# COMPACT_ATOMS: atom_id res chain seq x y z
N MET A 1 -74.06 30.09 18.32
CA MET A 1 -73.30 28.91 18.81
C MET A 1 -71.93 28.92 18.15
N ARG A 2 -70.87 28.94 18.98
CA ARG A 2 -69.49 28.41 18.78
C ARG A 2 -68.89 28.48 17.37
N LYS A 3 -67.68 28.97 17.10
CA LYS A 3 -66.48 29.40 17.85
C LYS A 3 -65.61 30.11 16.78
N LEU A 4 -65.08 31.31 17.04
CA LEU A 4 -63.67 31.58 17.37
C LEU A 4 -62.65 31.10 16.31
N ILE A 5 -61.63 31.84 15.86
CA ILE A 5 -61.08 33.21 16.02
C ILE A 5 -59.83 33.17 15.09
N THR A 6 -59.70 34.07 14.10
CA THR A 6 -58.65 35.13 13.97
C THR A 6 -57.19 34.62 13.91
N SER A 7 -56.23 35.18 13.15
CA SER A 7 -55.98 36.53 12.62
C SER A 7 -54.90 36.40 11.53
N MET A 8 -54.98 37.11 10.40
CA MET A 8 -54.46 38.48 10.19
C MET A 8 -52.94 38.59 10.45
N LEU A 9 -52.12 38.72 9.40
CA LEU A 9 -51.71 39.97 8.73
C LEU A 9 -50.37 40.48 9.30
N LEU A 10 -49.30 40.53 8.51
CA LEU A 10 -48.83 41.79 7.93
C LEU A 10 -47.55 41.60 7.08
N VAL A 11 -47.58 42.30 5.96
CA VAL A 11 -46.53 42.67 5.02
C VAL A 11 -45.38 43.43 5.70
N ALA A 12 -44.11 43.20 5.31
CA ALA A 12 -43.23 44.21 4.69
C ALA A 12 -41.72 43.86 4.72
N PHE A 13 -41.12 43.99 3.53
CA PHE A 13 -39.80 44.55 3.17
C PHE A 13 -38.46 43.78 3.41
N CYS A 14 -37.90 43.36 2.27
CA CYS A 14 -36.51 43.45 1.78
C CYS A 14 -35.33 43.44 2.77
N ILE A 15 -34.50 42.38 2.71
CA ILE A 15 -33.03 42.49 2.74
C ILE A 15 -32.44 41.46 1.75
N LEU A 16 -31.58 41.95 0.86
CA LEU A 16 -30.76 41.21 -0.09
C LEU A 16 -29.77 40.29 0.64
N SER A 17 -29.76 39.01 0.28
CA SER A 17 -28.60 38.14 0.46
C SER A 17 -28.31 37.46 -0.86
N PHE A 18 -27.17 37.84 -1.44
CA PHE A 18 -26.51 37.30 -2.62
C PHE A 18 -26.86 35.83 -2.93
N CYS A 19 -27.71 35.62 -3.93
CA CYS A 19 -27.58 34.41 -4.75
C CYS A 19 -26.34 34.62 -5.63
N PRO A 20 -25.28 33.80 -5.53
CA PRO A 20 -24.32 33.76 -6.62
C PRO A 20 -25.11 33.37 -7.87
N ASN A 21 -25.08 34.25 -8.88
CA ASN A 21 -25.55 33.91 -10.22
C ASN A 21 -24.85 32.62 -10.63
N THR A 22 -25.58 31.51 -10.61
CA THR A 22 -25.19 30.33 -11.37
C THR A 22 -25.26 30.75 -12.83
N VAL A 23 -24.11 31.11 -13.38
CA VAL A 23 -23.92 31.02 -14.83
C VAL A 23 -24.20 29.57 -15.14
N THR A 24 -25.40 29.30 -15.66
CA THR A 24 -25.73 28.03 -16.28
C THR A 24 -24.90 28.00 -17.56
N ALA A 25 -23.66 27.54 -17.43
CA ALA A 25 -22.85 27.16 -18.57
C ALA A 25 -23.63 26.06 -19.29
N ASN A 26 -24.23 26.41 -20.44
CA ASN A 26 -24.73 25.39 -21.34
C ASN A 26 -23.51 24.55 -21.74
N PRO A 27 -23.47 23.25 -21.43
CA PRO A 27 -22.33 22.42 -21.77
C PRO A 27 -22.16 22.44 -23.30
N SER A 28 -20.92 22.66 -23.76
CA SER A 28 -20.58 22.70 -25.19
C SER A 28 -20.99 21.42 -25.94
N MET A 29 -21.03 20.30 -25.21
CA MET A 29 -21.50 18.99 -25.68
C MET A 29 -22.79 18.59 -24.96
N THR A 30 -23.78 18.10 -25.71
CA THR A 30 -25.04 17.59 -25.15
C THR A 30 -24.88 16.16 -24.62
N VAL A 31 -25.74 15.75 -23.68
CA VAL A 31 -25.80 14.36 -23.18
C VAL A 31 -26.05 13.34 -24.31
N GLN A 32 -26.84 13.72 -25.33
CA GLN A 32 -27.06 12.89 -26.51
C GLN A 32 -25.73 12.62 -27.23
N LYS A 33 -24.96 13.68 -27.49
CA LYS A 33 -23.68 13.54 -28.18
C LYS A 33 -22.66 12.74 -27.34
N ALA A 34 -22.62 12.98 -26.03
CA ALA A 34 -21.81 12.19 -25.09
C ALA A 34 -22.19 10.70 -25.14
N THR A 35 -23.49 10.40 -25.17
CA THR A 35 -24.01 9.02 -25.26
C THR A 35 -23.66 8.35 -26.58
N GLU A 36 -23.75 9.07 -27.71
CA GLU A 36 -23.33 8.58 -29.03
C GLU A 36 -21.83 8.25 -29.06
N ILE A 37 -20.99 9.10 -28.46
CA ILE A 37 -19.55 8.85 -28.34
C ILE A 37 -19.29 7.59 -27.51
N ALA A 38 -19.91 7.48 -26.33
CA ALA A 38 -19.75 6.30 -25.47
C ALA A 38 -20.07 5.00 -26.25
N LYS A 39 -21.21 4.97 -26.95
CA LYS A 39 -21.67 3.80 -27.73
C LYS A 39 -20.81 3.49 -28.95
N SER A 40 -20.04 4.45 -29.46
CA SER A 40 -19.11 4.22 -30.58
C SER A 40 -17.82 3.49 -30.16
N ILE A 41 -17.52 3.48 -28.85
CA ILE A 41 -16.29 2.92 -28.29
C ILE A 41 -16.60 1.70 -27.40
N ILE A 42 -17.67 1.78 -26.61
CA ILE A 42 -18.10 0.79 -25.62
C ILE A 42 -19.36 0.08 -26.11
N THR A 43 -19.39 -1.24 -25.96
CA THR A 43 -20.59 -2.03 -26.18
C THR A 43 -21.52 -1.91 -24.97
N ILE A 44 -22.72 -1.37 -25.19
CA ILE A 44 -23.77 -1.28 -24.17
C ILE A 44 -24.73 -2.47 -24.36
N PRO A 45 -24.99 -3.29 -23.32
CA PRO A 45 -25.96 -4.38 -23.38
C PRO A 45 -27.38 -3.92 -23.71
N ASP A 46 -28.20 -4.83 -24.24
CA ASP A 46 -29.59 -4.54 -24.60
C ASP A 46 -30.55 -4.63 -23.39
N ASP A 47 -30.12 -5.18 -22.25
CA ASP A 47 -30.93 -5.43 -21.04
C ASP A 47 -30.95 -4.25 -20.04
N ILE A 48 -30.66 -3.04 -20.51
CA ILE A 48 -30.63 -1.84 -19.66
C ILE A 48 -31.98 -1.62 -18.97
N LYS A 49 -31.96 -1.53 -17.64
CA LYS A 49 -33.12 -1.21 -16.79
C LYS A 49 -33.24 0.28 -16.53
N ASN A 50 -32.10 0.96 -16.39
CA ASN A 50 -32.06 2.38 -16.05
C ASN A 50 -30.87 3.06 -16.72
N PHE A 51 -31.04 4.34 -17.04
CA PHE A 51 -29.99 5.19 -17.57
C PHE A 51 -30.02 6.53 -16.83
N SER A 52 -28.86 6.96 -16.34
CA SER A 52 -28.68 8.26 -15.71
C SER A 52 -27.47 8.98 -16.29
N SER A 53 -27.53 10.31 -16.25
CA SER A 53 -26.46 11.19 -16.72
C SER A 53 -26.30 12.36 -15.77
N ASN A 54 -25.07 12.67 -15.41
CA ASN A 54 -24.72 13.85 -14.62
C ASN A 54 -23.73 14.71 -15.41
N TYR A 55 -23.83 16.03 -15.27
CA TYR A 55 -22.82 16.96 -15.74
C TYR A 55 -22.16 17.62 -14.54
N SER A 56 -20.84 17.63 -14.55
CA SER A 56 -20.03 18.39 -13.59
C SER A 56 -19.05 19.26 -14.34
N GLU A 57 -18.68 20.40 -13.77
CA GLU A 57 -17.69 21.29 -14.36
C GLU A 57 -16.70 21.72 -13.29
N TYR A 58 -15.42 21.54 -13.59
CA TYR A 58 -14.34 21.94 -12.68
C TYR A 58 -13.31 22.76 -13.45
N LYS A 59 -13.01 23.97 -12.96
CA LYS A 59 -12.09 24.92 -13.59
C LYS A 59 -12.38 25.15 -15.09
N GLY A 60 -13.65 25.26 -15.46
CA GLY A 60 -14.06 25.50 -16.86
C GLY A 60 -14.01 24.26 -17.75
N ARG A 61 -13.73 23.08 -17.19
CA ARG A 61 -13.71 21.80 -17.91
C ARG A 61 -14.91 20.95 -17.50
N GLY A 62 -15.85 20.83 -18.42
CA GLY A 62 -17.06 20.03 -18.25
C GLY A 62 -16.80 18.53 -18.39
N LEU A 63 -17.52 17.72 -17.62
CA LEU A 63 -17.48 16.26 -17.63
C LEU A 63 -18.91 15.74 -17.63
N TRP A 64 -19.21 14.84 -18.57
CA TRP A 64 -20.44 14.06 -18.58
C TRP A 64 -20.18 12.69 -17.98
N ASP A 65 -20.90 12.35 -16.92
CA ASP A 65 -20.90 11.03 -16.29
C ASP A 65 -22.18 10.29 -16.70
N LEU A 66 -22.03 9.25 -17.50
CA LEU A 66 -23.11 8.41 -18.02
C LEU A 66 -23.11 7.08 -17.28
N ARG A 67 -24.28 6.59 -16.89
CA ARG A 67 -24.43 5.31 -16.19
C ARG A 67 -25.63 4.54 -16.73
N TRP A 68 -25.38 3.32 -17.20
CA TRP A 68 -26.38 2.33 -17.59
C TRP A 68 -26.42 1.23 -16.54
N GLU A 69 -27.59 0.94 -16.01
CA GLU A 69 -27.79 -0.15 -15.04
C GLU A 69 -28.47 -1.32 -15.74
N THR A 70 -27.92 -2.51 -15.59
CA THR A 70 -28.46 -3.77 -16.10
C THR A 70 -29.09 -4.56 -14.96
N GLU A 71 -29.64 -5.74 -15.26
CA GLU A 71 -30.17 -6.62 -14.22
C GLU A 71 -29.08 -7.12 -13.26
N GLU A 72 -27.87 -7.33 -13.80
CA GLU A 72 -26.76 -7.94 -13.09
C GLU A 72 -25.60 -6.97 -12.85
N GLY A 73 -25.76 -5.66 -13.06
CA GLY A 73 -24.62 -4.75 -12.92
C GLY A 73 -24.82 -3.36 -13.48
N PHE A 74 -23.72 -2.74 -13.88
CA PHE A 74 -23.74 -1.42 -14.48
C PHE A 74 -22.51 -1.13 -15.33
N ILE A 75 -22.68 -0.19 -16.25
CA ILE A 75 -21.62 0.45 -17.02
C ILE A 75 -21.64 1.94 -16.70
N SER A 76 -20.48 2.51 -16.38
CA SER A 76 -20.30 3.94 -16.21
C SER A 76 -19.18 4.47 -17.09
N VAL A 77 -19.40 5.63 -17.72
CA VAL A 77 -18.44 6.28 -18.62
C VAL A 77 -18.42 7.77 -18.29
N SER A 78 -17.24 8.33 -18.09
CA SER A 78 -17.01 9.77 -17.94
C SER A 78 -16.35 10.33 -19.20
N ILE A 79 -16.93 11.40 -19.75
CA ILE A 79 -16.53 12.00 -21.03
C ILE A 79 -16.24 13.47 -20.85
N ASP A 80 -15.07 13.90 -21.30
CA ASP A 80 -14.71 15.32 -21.32
C ASP A 80 -15.58 16.10 -22.31
N ALA A 81 -16.29 17.11 -21.83
CA ALA A 81 -17.27 17.85 -22.63
C ALA A 81 -16.66 18.71 -23.73
N LEU A 82 -15.37 19.06 -23.61
CA LEU A 82 -14.66 19.85 -24.63
C LEU A 82 -14.12 18.98 -25.77
N THR A 83 -13.52 17.84 -25.43
CA THR A 83 -12.79 16.99 -26.39
C THR A 83 -13.57 15.77 -26.86
N GLY A 84 -14.60 15.35 -26.11
CA GLY A 84 -15.30 14.09 -26.34
C GLY A 84 -14.49 12.86 -25.96
N GLU A 85 -13.34 13.01 -25.30
CA GLU A 85 -12.50 11.88 -24.88
C GLU A 85 -13.07 11.23 -23.62
N ILE A 86 -13.03 9.89 -23.57
CA ILE A 86 -13.36 9.14 -22.37
C ILE A 86 -12.21 9.31 -21.39
N THR A 87 -12.51 9.71 -20.15
CA THR A 87 -11.51 9.85 -19.06
C THR A 87 -11.65 8.76 -18.02
N GLN A 88 -12.86 8.19 -17.87
CA GLN A 88 -13.11 7.05 -17.01
C GLN A 88 -14.11 6.12 -17.69
N PHE A 89 -13.92 4.82 -17.51
CA PHE A 89 -14.86 3.80 -17.90
C PHE A 89 -14.78 2.67 -16.88
N HIS A 90 -15.93 2.19 -16.44
CA HIS A 90 -16.01 1.05 -15.53
C HIS A 90 -17.24 0.22 -15.87
N GLN A 91 -17.03 -1.08 -16.02
CA GLN A 91 -18.08 -2.06 -16.26
C GLN A 91 -17.99 -3.11 -15.18
N TYR A 92 -19.09 -3.25 -14.45
CA TYR A 92 -19.27 -4.28 -13.43
C TYR A 92 -20.46 -5.15 -13.82
N SER A 93 -20.28 -6.45 -13.70
CA SER A 93 -21.35 -7.44 -13.73
C SER A 93 -21.13 -8.38 -12.56
N SER A 94 -22.21 -8.67 -11.83
CA SER A 94 -22.27 -9.66 -10.77
C SER A 94 -22.38 -11.08 -11.31
N ASP A 95 -22.26 -11.29 -12.63
CA ASP A 95 -22.40 -12.60 -13.26
C ASP A 95 -21.61 -13.65 -12.47
N PRO A 96 -22.30 -14.54 -11.73
CA PRO A 96 -21.66 -15.60 -10.97
C PRO A 96 -21.03 -16.66 -11.89
N HIS A 97 -21.24 -16.55 -13.21
CA HIS A 97 -20.77 -17.47 -14.23
C HIS A 97 -19.40 -17.15 -14.84
N GLN A 98 -18.59 -16.25 -14.25
CA GLN A 98 -17.12 -16.28 -14.41
C GLN A 98 -16.52 -17.54 -13.73
N THR A 99 -17.00 -18.70 -14.16
CA THR A 99 -16.64 -20.04 -13.69
C THR A 99 -15.26 -20.48 -14.20
N ASN A 100 -14.75 -19.85 -15.27
CA ASN A 100 -13.48 -20.22 -15.88
C ASN A 100 -12.32 -19.41 -15.29
N LEU A 101 -11.47 -20.10 -14.52
CA LEU A 101 -10.27 -19.52 -13.91
C LEU A 101 -9.13 -19.32 -14.90
N PHE A 102 -9.23 -19.86 -16.13
CA PHE A 102 -8.18 -19.77 -17.13
C PHE A 102 -8.31 -18.50 -17.98
N PRO A 103 -7.29 -17.61 -18.00
CA PRO A 103 -7.29 -16.51 -18.95
C PRO A 103 -7.09 -17.05 -20.37
N THR A 104 -8.05 -16.81 -21.24
CA THR A 104 -7.89 -17.06 -22.69
C THR A 104 -7.05 -15.97 -23.37
N ILE A 105 -6.95 -14.79 -22.74
CA ILE A 105 -6.21 -13.64 -23.22
C ILE A 105 -4.87 -13.58 -22.50
N ASN A 106 -3.78 -13.66 -23.27
CA ASN A 106 -2.45 -13.41 -22.74
C ASN A 106 -2.15 -11.90 -22.68
N ARG A 107 -1.09 -11.54 -21.97
CA ARG A 107 -0.67 -10.13 -21.79
C ARG A 107 -0.41 -9.40 -23.11
N THR A 108 0.18 -10.06 -24.11
CA THR A 108 0.47 -9.46 -25.43
C THR A 108 -0.83 -9.07 -26.15
N THR A 109 -1.82 -9.95 -26.15
CA THR A 109 -3.16 -9.69 -26.68
C THR A 109 -3.85 -8.58 -25.88
N ALA A 110 -3.74 -8.59 -24.54
CA ALA A 110 -4.27 -7.53 -23.71
C ALA A 110 -3.65 -6.16 -24.00
N ILE A 111 -2.33 -6.08 -24.24
CA ILE A 111 -1.66 -4.84 -24.68
C ILE A 111 -2.25 -4.34 -26.00
N LYS A 112 -2.48 -5.24 -26.96
CA LYS A 112 -3.10 -4.88 -28.24
C LYS A 112 -4.51 -4.30 -28.04
N ILE A 113 -5.34 -4.96 -27.23
CA ILE A 113 -6.69 -4.52 -26.88
C ILE A 113 -6.65 -3.14 -26.20
N ALA A 114 -5.76 -2.95 -25.21
CA ALA A 114 -5.60 -1.67 -24.51
C ALA A 114 -5.16 -0.54 -25.45
N ASN A 115 -4.24 -0.81 -26.38
CA ASN A 115 -3.78 0.15 -27.36
C ASN A 115 -4.90 0.57 -28.32
N GLU A 116 -5.68 -0.39 -28.83
CA GLU A 116 -6.84 -0.11 -29.69
C GLU A 116 -7.92 0.68 -28.95
N PHE A 117 -8.12 0.39 -27.66
CA PHE A 117 -9.02 1.13 -26.80
C PHE A 117 -8.54 2.57 -26.58
N LEU A 118 -7.30 2.77 -26.16
CA LEU A 118 -6.73 4.11 -25.90
C LEU A 118 -6.73 4.99 -27.15
N ALA A 119 -6.42 4.42 -28.32
CA ALA A 119 -6.45 5.14 -29.59
C ALA A 119 -7.84 5.72 -29.93
N LYS A 120 -8.92 5.08 -29.44
CA LYS A 120 -10.30 5.54 -29.61
C LYS A 120 -10.76 6.44 -28.45
N ALA A 121 -10.43 6.07 -27.22
CA ALA A 121 -10.88 6.75 -26.01
C ALA A 121 -10.20 8.12 -25.81
N VAL A 122 -8.90 8.21 -26.09
CA VAL A 122 -8.06 9.40 -25.84
C VAL A 122 -7.11 9.71 -27.01
N PRO A 123 -7.64 9.86 -28.25
CA PRO A 123 -6.82 10.01 -29.46
C PRO A 123 -5.80 11.15 -29.39
N SER A 124 -6.10 12.25 -28.69
CA SER A 124 -5.17 13.39 -28.56
C SER A 124 -3.98 13.11 -27.64
N LYS A 125 -4.11 12.12 -26.74
CA LYS A 125 -3.12 11.80 -25.70
C LYS A 125 -2.38 10.50 -25.96
N TYR A 126 -2.99 9.57 -26.70
CA TYR A 126 -2.49 8.21 -26.89
C TYR A 126 -1.03 8.15 -27.36
N SER A 127 -0.63 9.01 -28.31
CA SER A 127 0.74 9.02 -28.84
C SER A 127 1.82 9.30 -27.78
N SER A 128 1.45 9.99 -26.70
CA SER A 128 2.31 10.32 -25.57
C SER A 128 2.26 9.29 -24.43
N LEU A 129 1.31 8.35 -24.44
CA LEU A 129 1.22 7.30 -23.43
C LEU A 129 2.15 6.14 -23.79
N LYS A 130 2.94 5.68 -22.82
CA LYS A 130 3.77 4.48 -22.92
C LYS A 130 3.49 3.53 -21.78
N ILE A 131 3.42 2.25 -22.11
CA ILE A 131 3.22 1.20 -21.13
C ILE A 131 4.40 1.17 -20.16
N VAL A 132 4.08 1.06 -18.87
CA VAL A 132 5.05 0.81 -17.81
C VAL A 132 5.06 -0.69 -17.56
N GLU A 133 6.19 -1.32 -17.80
CA GLU A 133 6.36 -2.73 -17.45
C GLU A 133 6.51 -2.83 -15.93
N PRO A 134 5.67 -3.62 -15.24
CA PRO A 134 5.84 -3.82 -13.81
C PRO A 134 7.15 -4.56 -13.54
N ASP A 135 7.94 -4.08 -12.58
CA ASP A 135 9.13 -4.81 -12.08
C ASP A 135 8.74 -6.16 -11.45
N TYR A 136 7.51 -6.26 -10.94
CA TYR A 136 6.90 -7.43 -10.33
C TYR A 136 5.39 -7.33 -10.40
N ASN A 137 4.69 -8.47 -10.53
CA ASN A 137 3.27 -8.50 -10.18
C ASN A 137 3.15 -8.46 -8.67
N GLU A 138 2.85 -7.30 -8.07
CA GLU A 138 2.16 -7.30 -6.77
C GLU A 138 1.02 -8.30 -6.91
N GLY A 139 1.10 -9.37 -6.13
CA GLY A 139 0.51 -10.66 -6.48
C GLY A 139 -0.92 -10.46 -6.97
N TYR A 140 -1.28 -11.18 -8.04
CA TYR A 140 -2.66 -11.33 -8.44
C TYR A 140 -3.49 -11.53 -7.18
N GLY A 141 -4.20 -10.46 -6.76
CA GLY A 141 -5.25 -10.58 -5.78
C GLY A 141 -6.21 -11.65 -6.30
N TYR A 142 -7.02 -12.22 -5.42
CA TYR A 142 -7.85 -13.41 -5.64
C TYR A 142 -8.79 -13.39 -6.87
N ASN A 143 -8.80 -12.31 -7.68
CA ASN A 143 -9.29 -12.23 -9.06
C ASN A 143 -8.15 -12.42 -10.10
N GLN A 144 -7.61 -13.64 -10.20
CA GLN A 144 -6.56 -14.07 -11.16
C GLN A 144 -6.96 -13.97 -12.65
N GLN A 145 -8.18 -13.53 -12.94
CA GLN A 145 -8.73 -13.50 -14.28
C GLN A 145 -8.50 -12.17 -15.02
N ASN A 146 -8.09 -11.09 -14.36
CA ASN A 146 -7.97 -9.77 -15.00
C ASN A 146 -6.51 -9.35 -15.22
N ILE A 147 -6.25 -8.70 -16.35
CA ILE A 147 -4.94 -8.16 -16.72
C ILE A 147 -4.98 -6.64 -16.52
N ASN A 148 -4.18 -6.14 -15.58
CA ASN A 148 -4.04 -4.72 -15.30
C ASN A 148 -2.82 -4.16 -16.04
N LEU A 149 -3.03 -3.09 -16.80
CA LEU A 149 -2.01 -2.43 -17.60
C LEU A 149 -1.91 -0.96 -17.17
N HIS A 150 -0.68 -0.51 -16.90
CA HIS A 150 -0.38 0.87 -16.54
C HIS A 150 0.40 1.55 -17.67
N TYR A 151 -0.01 2.76 -18.01
CA TYR A 151 0.67 3.63 -18.95
C TYR A 151 0.99 4.95 -18.27
N GLN A 152 2.12 5.54 -18.62
CA GLN A 152 2.53 6.87 -18.18
C GLN A 152 2.74 7.79 -19.37
N ARG A 153 2.55 9.09 -19.17
CA ARG A 153 2.83 10.11 -20.19
C ARG A 153 4.34 10.27 -20.37
N LEU A 154 4.77 10.39 -21.62
CA LEU A 154 6.09 10.90 -21.99
C LEU A 154 5.96 12.31 -22.56
N VAL A 155 6.82 13.21 -22.10
CA VAL A 155 7.04 14.53 -22.67
C VAL A 155 8.50 14.63 -23.06
N ASN A 156 8.83 14.94 -24.32
CA ASN A 156 10.21 14.93 -24.80
C ASN A 156 10.96 13.60 -24.51
N ASN A 157 10.26 12.46 -24.58
CA ASN A 157 10.74 11.12 -24.20
C ASN A 157 11.13 10.95 -22.71
N ILE A 158 10.75 11.88 -21.84
CA ILE A 158 10.96 11.82 -20.39
C ILE A 158 9.61 11.53 -19.70
N PRO A 159 9.56 10.61 -18.73
CA PRO A 159 8.34 10.31 -17.97
C PRO A 159 7.74 11.51 -17.23
N TYR A 160 6.41 11.54 -17.16
CA TYR A 160 5.62 12.34 -16.23
C TYR A 160 4.57 11.42 -15.58
N ALA A 161 4.98 10.64 -14.58
CA ALA A 161 4.14 9.60 -13.98
C ALA A 161 2.86 10.10 -13.29
N GLN A 162 2.81 11.39 -12.90
CA GLN A 162 1.58 12.03 -12.40
C GLN A 162 0.47 12.06 -13.47
N ASN A 163 0.80 11.87 -14.75
CA ASN A 163 -0.18 11.61 -15.81
C ASN A 163 -0.06 10.15 -16.26
N SER A 164 -1.13 9.40 -16.04
CA SER A 164 -1.17 7.96 -16.25
C SER A 164 -2.53 7.48 -16.74
N ALA A 165 -2.52 6.32 -17.37
CA ALA A 165 -3.72 5.58 -17.74
C ALA A 165 -3.63 4.16 -17.16
N TYR A 166 -4.66 3.76 -16.42
CA TYR A 166 -4.82 2.40 -15.89
C TYR A 166 -5.94 1.71 -16.64
N ILE A 167 -5.70 0.51 -17.14
CA ILE A 167 -6.67 -0.29 -17.90
C ILE A 167 -6.72 -1.70 -17.33
N THR A 168 -7.92 -2.19 -17.05
CA THR A 168 -8.15 -3.58 -16.66
C THR A 168 -8.90 -4.28 -17.78
N ILE A 169 -8.36 -5.42 -18.21
CA ILE A 169 -8.93 -6.27 -19.26
C ILE A 169 -9.30 -7.61 -18.65
N SER A 170 -10.50 -8.11 -18.96
CA SER A 170 -10.86 -9.49 -18.65
C SER A 170 -9.94 -10.44 -19.41
N GLY A 171 -9.19 -11.23 -18.67
CA GLY A 171 -8.39 -12.32 -19.20
C GLY A 171 -9.25 -13.45 -19.78
N VAL A 172 -10.55 -13.53 -19.47
CA VAL A 172 -11.44 -14.59 -19.95
C VAL A 172 -11.99 -14.30 -21.35
N ASN A 173 -12.36 -13.05 -21.65
CA ASN A 173 -13.03 -12.71 -22.91
C ASN A 173 -12.42 -11.48 -23.61
N GLY A 174 -11.42 -10.82 -23.03
CA GLY A 174 -10.74 -9.66 -23.60
C GLY A 174 -11.51 -8.34 -23.50
N GLN A 175 -12.66 -8.31 -22.82
CA GLN A 175 -13.39 -7.07 -22.61
C GLN A 175 -12.60 -6.12 -21.71
N VAL A 176 -12.58 -4.83 -22.06
CA VAL A 176 -12.11 -3.80 -21.14
C VAL A 176 -13.14 -3.69 -20.02
N LEU A 177 -12.71 -3.77 -18.78
CA LEU A 177 -13.56 -3.70 -17.58
C LEU A 177 -13.43 -2.37 -16.86
N ASN A 178 -12.23 -1.80 -16.87
CA ASN A 178 -11.94 -0.54 -16.21
C ASN A 178 -10.92 0.25 -17.02
N PHE A 179 -11.10 1.56 -17.06
CA PHE A 179 -10.15 2.51 -17.58
C PHE A 179 -10.22 3.80 -16.75
N ASN A 180 -9.07 4.29 -16.32
CA ASN A 180 -8.95 5.55 -15.61
C ASN A 180 -7.78 6.34 -16.17
N LEU A 181 -8.05 7.58 -16.60
CA LEU A 181 -7.06 8.55 -17.04
C LEU A 181 -6.85 9.61 -15.96
N SER A 182 -5.64 9.66 -15.41
CA SER A 182 -5.14 10.80 -14.64
C SER A 182 -4.39 11.72 -15.59
N TRP A 183 -4.87 12.95 -15.76
CA TRP A 183 -4.26 13.91 -16.68
C TRP A 183 -4.39 15.34 -16.19
N ASP A 184 -3.28 16.06 -16.23
CA ASP A 184 -3.21 17.48 -15.91
C ASP A 184 -3.17 18.30 -17.20
N TYR A 185 -3.97 19.36 -17.21
CA TYR A 185 -4.16 20.23 -18.36
C TYR A 185 -3.39 21.53 -18.18
N ASP A 186 -3.04 22.17 -19.30
CA ASP A 186 -2.41 23.48 -19.33
C ASP A 186 -1.10 23.59 -18.53
N LEU A 187 -0.29 22.52 -18.56
CA LEU A 187 1.01 22.47 -17.91
C LEU A 187 2.13 23.02 -18.81
N ASP A 188 3.07 23.71 -18.19
CA ASP A 188 4.30 24.22 -18.80
C ASP A 188 5.49 23.35 -18.38
N PHE A 189 6.02 22.57 -19.33
CA PHE A 189 7.12 21.64 -19.10
C PHE A 189 8.46 22.31 -19.39
N LYS A 190 9.35 22.37 -18.38
CA LYS A 190 10.71 22.87 -18.58
C LYS A 190 11.46 22.08 -19.66
N SER A 191 12.25 22.77 -20.48
CA SER A 191 13.07 22.13 -21.51
C SER A 191 14.13 21.20 -20.91
N PRO A 192 14.46 20.04 -21.52
CA PRO A 192 15.56 19.21 -21.06
C PRO A 192 16.96 19.72 -21.51
N LYS A 193 17.06 20.94 -22.04
CA LYS A 193 18.34 21.53 -22.49
C LYS A 193 19.09 22.15 -21.32
N GLY A 194 20.40 21.92 -21.25
CA GLY A 194 21.27 22.56 -20.24
C GLY A 194 21.17 21.95 -18.84
N ILE A 195 20.66 20.72 -18.74
CA ILE A 195 20.56 20.00 -17.48
C ILE A 195 21.89 19.37 -17.09
N ILE A 196 22.10 19.15 -15.79
CA ILE A 196 23.21 18.37 -15.26
C ILE A 196 23.10 16.91 -15.73
N ASN A 197 24.22 16.18 -15.73
CA ASN A 197 24.20 14.76 -16.01
C ASN A 197 23.78 13.93 -14.78
N LYS A 198 23.45 12.66 -15.03
CA LYS A 198 23.00 11.72 -14.01
C LYS A 198 24.06 11.51 -12.92
N GLU A 199 25.34 11.44 -13.29
CA GLU A 199 26.44 11.21 -12.34
C GLU A 199 26.55 12.34 -11.31
N LYS A 200 26.44 13.61 -11.76
CA LYS A 200 26.44 14.76 -10.83
C LYS A 200 25.22 14.73 -9.90
N ALA A 201 24.05 14.35 -10.42
CA ALA A 201 22.85 14.21 -9.60
C ALA A 201 22.96 13.08 -8.57
N GLU A 202 23.55 11.95 -8.95
CA GLU A 202 23.87 10.83 -8.07
C GLU A 202 24.83 11.25 -6.95
N ASP A 203 25.87 12.03 -7.25
CA ASP A 203 26.77 12.56 -6.23
C ASP A 203 26.05 13.49 -5.23
N ILE A 204 25.12 14.32 -5.71
CA ILE A 204 24.31 15.20 -4.85
C ILE A 204 23.36 14.36 -3.98
N LEU A 205 22.65 13.37 -4.54
CA LEU A 205 21.76 12.49 -3.79
C LEU A 205 22.53 11.65 -2.76
N LYS A 206 23.71 11.15 -3.14
CA LYS A 206 24.62 10.48 -2.21
C LYS A 206 24.97 11.42 -1.06
N ASP A 207 25.42 12.65 -1.33
CA ASP A 207 25.80 13.59 -0.27
C ASP A 207 24.62 13.95 0.64
N LYS A 208 23.48 14.34 0.05
CA LYS A 208 22.36 14.99 0.75
C LYS A 208 21.25 14.05 1.23
N ALA A 209 21.00 12.95 0.55
CA ALA A 209 19.87 12.05 0.84
C ALA A 209 20.28 10.77 1.59
N LEU A 210 21.50 10.27 1.34
CA LEU A 210 22.03 9.07 2.01
C LEU A 210 22.75 9.46 3.30
N GLU A 211 22.34 8.90 4.42
CA GLU A 211 22.98 9.12 5.71
C GLU A 211 23.25 7.79 6.43
N LEU A 212 24.28 7.78 7.29
CA LEU A 212 24.48 6.71 8.26
C LEU A 212 23.51 6.94 9.42
N MET A 213 22.67 5.97 9.73
CA MET A 213 21.66 6.07 10.79
C MET A 213 21.40 4.72 11.45
N TYR A 214 20.84 4.77 12.65
CA TYR A 214 20.24 3.60 13.27
C TYR A 214 18.81 3.41 12.78
N TYR A 215 18.44 2.17 12.48
CA TYR A 215 17.12 1.79 11.97
C TYR A 215 16.52 0.65 12.79
N LYS A 216 15.23 0.76 13.13
CA LYS A 216 14.48 -0.27 13.84
C LYS A 216 13.32 -0.76 12.95
N PRO A 217 13.32 -2.02 12.50
CA PRO A 217 12.20 -2.63 11.79
C PRO A 217 10.92 -2.74 12.65
N TYR A 218 9.76 -2.86 12.00
CA TYR A 218 8.43 -2.89 12.65
C TYR A 218 8.12 -4.22 13.39
N ASP A 219 8.74 -5.36 13.06
CA ASP A 219 8.50 -6.71 13.65
C ASP A 219 9.75 -7.65 13.49
N PRO A 220 9.99 -8.77 14.23
CA PRO A 220 9.82 -9.11 15.65
C PRO A 220 11.15 -9.17 16.46
N LYS A 221 12.32 -8.93 15.86
CA LYS A 221 13.62 -9.23 16.54
C LYS A 221 14.21 -8.10 17.41
N GLU A 222 13.48 -6.99 17.58
CA GLU A 222 13.89 -5.81 18.39
C GLU A 222 15.33 -5.31 18.16
N LYS A 223 15.98 -5.70 17.05
CA LYS A 223 17.39 -5.39 16.82
C LYS A 223 17.52 -4.10 16.04
N VAL A 224 18.17 -3.12 16.66
CA VAL A 224 18.60 -1.91 15.98
C VAL A 224 19.71 -2.27 14.99
N LEU A 225 19.52 -1.86 13.73
CA LEU A 225 20.48 -2.00 12.65
C LEU A 225 21.23 -0.69 12.46
N LEU A 226 22.50 -0.78 12.08
CA LEU A 226 23.26 0.35 11.56
C LEU A 226 23.23 0.27 10.04
N VAL A 227 22.70 1.31 9.40
CA VAL A 227 22.45 1.32 7.96
C VAL A 227 22.91 2.64 7.35
N TYR A 228 23.30 2.58 6.08
CA TYR A 228 23.20 3.75 5.23
C TYR A 228 21.80 3.76 4.62
N GLY A 229 21.03 4.83 4.79
CA GLY A 229 19.67 4.86 4.28
C GLY A 229 19.20 6.23 3.82
N VAL A 230 18.16 6.20 3.01
CA VAL A 230 17.42 7.37 2.55
C VAL A 230 16.08 7.39 3.29
N ARG A 231 15.87 8.43 4.12
CA ARG A 231 14.67 8.50 4.97
C ARG A 231 13.38 8.61 4.18
N GLN A 232 13.37 9.43 3.12
CA GLN A 232 12.20 9.67 2.28
C GLN A 232 12.63 9.64 0.80
N PRO A 233 12.85 8.45 0.21
CA PRO A 233 13.33 8.35 -1.16
C PRO A 233 12.33 8.97 -2.15
N SER A 234 11.03 8.87 -1.87
CA SER A 234 9.95 9.50 -2.65
C SER A 234 9.94 11.03 -2.60
N ASN A 235 10.71 11.64 -1.69
CA ASN A 235 10.74 13.08 -1.50
C ASN A 235 12.15 13.63 -1.73
N SER A 236 13.12 12.86 -2.20
CA SER A 236 14.52 13.29 -2.34
C SER A 236 14.83 13.59 -3.80
N TYR A 237 14.95 14.87 -4.16
CA TYR A 237 15.09 15.32 -5.54
C TYR A 237 16.32 16.20 -5.76
N VAL A 238 16.84 16.16 -6.98
CA VAL A 238 17.83 17.12 -7.47
C VAL A 238 17.24 17.82 -8.70
N ASP A 239 17.06 19.14 -8.64
CA ASP A 239 16.61 19.91 -9.81
C ASP A 239 17.66 19.76 -10.92
N ALA A 240 17.22 19.28 -12.08
CA ALA A 240 18.11 18.93 -13.16
C ALA A 240 18.81 20.15 -13.78
N HIS A 241 18.28 21.37 -13.62
CA HIS A 241 18.89 22.59 -14.16
C HIS A 241 19.86 23.23 -13.16
N THR A 242 19.46 23.32 -11.88
CA THR A 242 20.27 24.02 -10.87
C THR A 242 21.26 23.10 -10.17
N GLY A 243 20.97 21.80 -10.10
CA GLY A 243 21.71 20.86 -9.26
C GLY A 243 21.46 21.08 -7.76
N GLU A 244 20.40 21.78 -7.39
CA GLU A 244 20.01 21.96 -6.00
C GLU A 244 19.23 20.73 -5.50
N TYR A 245 19.59 20.27 -4.31
CA TYR A 245 18.84 19.24 -3.61
C TYR A 245 17.61 19.85 -2.95
N THR A 246 16.46 19.20 -3.08
CA THR A 246 15.20 19.66 -2.50
C THR A 246 14.35 18.49 -2.04
N THR A 247 13.52 18.74 -1.03
CA THR A 247 12.50 17.81 -0.58
C THR A 247 11.10 18.31 -0.94
N ILE A 248 10.55 17.79 -2.04
CA ILE A 248 9.25 18.20 -2.57
C ILE A 248 8.23 17.10 -2.25
N SER A 249 7.00 17.48 -1.92
CA SER A 249 5.88 16.52 -1.97
C SER A 249 5.24 16.62 -3.36
N PRO A 250 5.25 15.55 -4.18
CA PRO A 250 4.47 15.55 -5.41
C PRO A 250 2.97 15.69 -5.10
N TYR A 251 2.22 16.33 -5.99
CA TYR A 251 0.77 16.44 -5.89
C TYR A 251 0.14 15.06 -6.11
N TYR A 252 -0.17 14.36 -5.03
CA TYR A 252 -1.08 13.23 -5.05
C TYR A 252 -2.45 13.72 -4.59
N ARG A 253 -3.45 13.61 -5.48
CA ARG A 253 -4.86 13.85 -5.14
C ARG A 253 -5.23 12.82 -4.08
N LEU A 254 -5.24 13.23 -2.82
CA LEU A 254 -5.65 12.41 -1.67
C LEU A 254 -7.08 11.92 -1.92
N MET A 255 -7.22 10.70 -2.43
CA MET A 255 -8.41 9.89 -2.23
C MET A 255 -8.48 9.66 -0.72
N ALA A 256 -9.38 10.39 -0.06
CA ALA A 256 -9.63 10.26 1.36
C ALA A 256 -10.23 8.86 1.62
N ASP A 257 -9.35 7.89 1.87
CA ASP A 257 -9.79 6.59 2.33
C ASP A 257 -10.35 6.72 3.75
N LYS A 258 -11.65 6.45 3.82
CA LYS A 258 -12.40 6.12 5.02
C LYS A 258 -11.74 4.92 5.71
N ALA A 259 -10.84 5.20 6.66
CA ALA A 259 -10.49 4.21 7.67
C ALA A 259 -11.64 4.15 8.68
N MET A 260 -12.51 3.16 8.46
CA MET A 260 -13.54 2.72 9.41
C MET A 260 -12.91 2.40 10.76
N GLY A 261 -13.52 2.92 11.82
CA GLY A 261 -13.30 2.43 13.17
C GLY A 261 -13.85 1.02 13.32
N ASN A 262 -13.21 0.24 14.18
CA ASN A 262 -13.86 -0.84 14.90
C ASN A 262 -13.24 -0.95 16.29
N ALA A 263 -14.03 -0.57 17.30
CA ALA A 263 -13.87 -1.05 18.67
C ALA A 263 -14.89 -2.18 18.86
N GLY A 264 -14.47 -3.28 19.49
CA GLY A 264 -15.34 -4.37 19.90
C GLY A 264 -14.66 -5.22 20.98
N PRO A 265 -15.32 -5.53 22.11
CA PRO A 265 -14.65 -5.95 23.35
C PRO A 265 -14.61 -7.48 23.53
N ALA A 266 -13.75 -7.95 24.46
CA ALA A 266 -14.08 -8.96 25.49
C ALA A 266 -12.82 -9.39 26.30
N SER A 267 -12.91 -9.29 27.63
CA SER A 267 -12.20 -10.15 28.61
C SER A 267 -13.11 -11.37 28.93
N PRO A 268 -12.75 -12.39 29.76
CA PRO A 268 -11.54 -12.61 30.57
C PRO A 268 -10.99 -14.07 30.61
N GLU A 269 -9.75 -14.28 31.10
CA GLU A 269 -9.39 -15.18 32.22
C GLU A 269 -7.89 -15.07 32.55
N LEU A 270 -7.57 -15.24 33.84
CA LEU A 270 -6.37 -14.78 34.53
C LEU A 270 -5.33 -15.91 34.74
N SER A 271 -4.03 -15.63 34.61
CA SER A 271 -2.91 -16.59 34.64
C SER A 271 -1.79 -16.21 35.63
N PRO A 272 -0.86 -17.13 35.97
CA PRO A 272 0.18 -16.95 37.01
C PRO A 272 1.10 -15.71 36.88
N ILE A 273 1.05 -14.98 35.77
CA ILE A 273 1.70 -13.68 35.54
C ILE A 273 1.17 -12.58 36.48
N GLU A 274 -0.07 -12.65 36.97
CA GLU A 274 -0.64 -11.62 37.86
C GLU A 274 0.07 -11.48 39.20
N LEU A 275 0.75 -12.53 39.68
CA LEU A 275 1.56 -12.45 40.89
C LEU A 275 2.86 -11.67 40.68
N LYS A 276 3.33 -11.52 39.42
CA LYS A 276 4.50 -10.70 39.06
C LYS A 276 4.15 -9.20 38.95
N GLU A 277 2.90 -8.90 38.60
CA GLU A 277 2.38 -7.52 38.49
C GLU A 277 2.37 -6.80 39.85
N ILE A 278 2.10 -7.52 40.95
CA ILE A 278 2.06 -6.98 42.32
C ILE A 278 3.45 -6.49 42.80
N ASP A 279 4.54 -7.16 42.40
CA ASP A 279 5.90 -6.70 42.70
C ASP A 279 6.32 -5.51 41.83
N THR A 280 5.82 -5.40 40.58
CA THR A 280 6.13 -4.26 39.69
C THR A 280 5.47 -2.95 40.10
N ILE A 281 4.41 -2.98 40.89
CA ILE A 281 3.72 -1.78 41.42
C ILE A 281 4.41 -1.27 42.70
N LYS A 282 5.20 -2.11 43.37
CA LYS A 282 5.88 -1.76 44.62
C LYS A 282 7.03 -0.78 44.36
N GLY A 283 6.93 0.42 44.94
CA GLY A 283 7.94 1.48 44.79
C GLY A 283 7.65 2.50 43.69
N LEU A 284 6.45 2.47 43.11
CA LEU A 284 5.96 3.56 42.26
C LEU A 284 5.41 4.71 43.11
N LEU A 285 5.51 5.93 42.58
CA LEU A 285 4.88 7.14 43.09
C LEU A 285 3.36 6.97 43.15
N SER A 286 2.79 7.46 44.25
CA SER A 286 1.35 7.63 44.37
C SER A 286 0.83 8.66 43.37
N LYS A 287 -0.48 8.63 43.11
CA LYS A 287 -1.16 9.62 42.28
C LYS A 287 -0.91 11.05 42.78
N GLU A 288 -0.96 11.27 44.08
CA GLU A 288 -0.79 12.59 44.71
C GLU A 288 0.64 13.09 44.55
N GLU A 289 1.64 12.24 44.79
CA GLU A 289 3.05 12.56 44.55
C GLU A 289 3.31 12.90 43.08
N ALA A 290 2.74 12.10 42.18
CA ALA A 290 2.85 12.30 40.74
C ALA A 290 2.22 13.63 40.27
N ILE A 291 1.02 13.96 40.73
CA ILE A 291 0.37 15.25 40.44
C ILE A 291 1.20 16.42 40.98
N ASN A 292 1.77 16.28 42.19
CA ASN A 292 2.62 17.32 42.78
C ASN A 292 3.90 17.55 41.98
N ILE A 293 4.46 16.49 41.37
CA ILE A 293 5.60 16.61 40.46
C ILE A 293 5.17 17.35 39.19
N VAL A 294 4.05 16.97 38.56
CA VAL A 294 3.53 17.69 37.39
C VAL A 294 3.37 19.19 37.67
N LYS A 295 2.76 19.55 38.81
CA LYS A 295 2.55 20.96 39.21
C LYS A 295 3.83 21.75 39.49
N LYS A 296 4.98 21.10 39.71
CA LYS A 296 6.29 21.78 39.80
C LYS A 296 6.82 22.20 38.43
N HIS A 297 6.36 21.55 37.37
CA HIS A 297 6.85 21.76 36.00
C HIS A 297 5.89 22.57 35.14
N ILE A 298 4.58 22.42 35.36
CA ILE A 298 3.55 23.15 34.64
C ILE A 298 2.57 23.82 35.61
N VAL A 299 2.18 25.06 35.30
CA VAL A 299 1.16 25.79 36.07
C VAL A 299 -0.22 25.34 35.57
N ILE A 300 -1.02 24.77 36.48
CA ILE A 300 -2.42 24.42 36.21
C ILE A 300 -3.30 25.57 36.73
N PRO A 301 -4.07 26.25 35.86
CA PRO A 301 -4.92 27.36 36.29
C PRO A 301 -6.04 26.90 37.25
N ASP A 302 -6.48 27.79 38.15
CA ASP A 302 -7.45 27.47 39.20
C ASP A 302 -8.84 27.06 38.68
N ASP A 303 -9.18 27.46 37.45
CA ASP A 303 -10.44 27.10 36.81
C ASP A 303 -10.44 25.68 36.22
N PHE A 304 -9.32 24.96 36.28
CA PHE A 304 -9.19 23.57 35.83
C PHE A 304 -9.37 22.57 36.97
N SER A 305 -10.11 21.49 36.69
CA SER A 305 -10.25 20.34 37.59
C SER A 305 -9.72 19.05 36.95
N LEU A 306 -9.10 18.19 37.74
CA LEU A 306 -8.65 16.87 37.30
C LEU A 306 -9.86 16.02 36.91
N THR A 307 -9.89 15.55 35.66
CA THR A 307 -10.98 14.75 35.08
C THR A 307 -10.57 13.31 34.81
N HIS A 308 -9.28 13.07 34.55
CA HIS A 308 -8.74 11.74 34.30
C HIS A 308 -7.40 11.52 34.99
N SER A 309 -7.18 10.31 35.47
CA SER A 309 -5.88 9.84 35.96
C SER A 309 -5.75 8.34 35.72
N ALA A 310 -4.70 7.90 35.04
CA ALA A 310 -4.45 6.49 34.76
C ALA A 310 -2.97 6.12 34.95
N LEU A 311 -2.75 4.89 35.42
CA LEU A 311 -1.43 4.26 35.50
C LEU A 311 -1.43 3.06 34.55
N TYR A 312 -0.54 3.06 33.58
CA TYR A 312 -0.44 1.96 32.61
C TYR A 312 1.02 1.69 32.22
N GLN A 313 1.25 0.51 31.65
CA GLN A 313 2.51 0.13 31.02
C GLN A 313 2.73 0.99 29.78
N ASP A 314 3.94 1.53 29.62
CA ASP A 314 4.25 2.25 28.40
C ASP A 314 4.33 1.29 27.20
N TYR A 315 3.73 1.69 26.08
CA TYR A 315 3.65 0.88 24.88
C TYR A 315 5.03 0.65 24.23
N GLN A 316 5.94 1.63 24.34
CA GLN A 316 7.25 1.60 23.70
C GLN A 316 8.34 1.09 24.63
N ASN A 317 8.18 1.31 25.94
CA ASN A 317 9.07 0.77 26.98
C ASN A 317 8.28 -0.12 27.94
N LYS A 318 8.26 -1.43 27.66
CA LYS A 318 7.52 -2.42 28.45
C LYS A 318 7.96 -2.47 29.92
N ASP A 319 9.18 -2.03 30.25
CA ASP A 319 9.67 -2.00 31.63
C ASP A 319 9.25 -0.73 32.39
N MET A 320 8.64 0.25 31.72
CA MET A 320 8.19 1.52 32.31
C MET A 320 6.69 1.49 32.65
N ARG A 321 6.35 2.04 33.82
CA ARG A 321 4.98 2.38 34.21
C ARG A 321 4.86 3.90 34.18
N ARG A 322 3.77 4.42 33.61
CA ARG A 322 3.55 5.88 33.51
C ARG A 322 2.21 6.29 34.09
N TRP A 323 2.24 7.39 34.84
CA TRP A 323 1.03 8.13 35.21
C TRP A 323 0.65 9.07 34.09
N SER A 324 -0.64 9.16 33.78
CA SER A 324 -1.24 10.10 32.83
C SER A 324 -2.38 10.84 33.51
N PHE A 325 -2.48 12.14 33.28
CA PHE A 325 -3.46 13.02 33.92
C PHE A 325 -4.06 13.98 32.91
N ASP A 326 -5.37 14.21 33.03
CA ASP A 326 -6.07 15.23 32.25
C ASP A 326 -6.86 16.16 33.17
N TRP A 327 -6.72 17.46 32.94
CA TRP A 327 -7.48 18.52 33.59
C TRP A 327 -8.36 19.22 32.56
N GLN A 328 -9.56 19.61 32.96
CA GLN A 328 -10.48 20.38 32.12
C GLN A 328 -10.97 21.65 32.82
N SER A 329 -11.15 22.73 32.05
CA SER A 329 -11.67 24.00 32.57
C SER A 329 -13.17 23.95 32.86
N LYS A 330 -13.63 24.69 33.87
CA LYS A 330 -15.05 24.90 34.16
C LYS A 330 -15.60 26.08 33.34
N GLY A 331 -16.36 25.82 32.26
CA GLY A 331 -17.00 26.85 31.44
C GLY A 331 -17.94 26.28 30.36
N GLU A 332 -18.93 27.06 29.93
CA GLU A 332 -20.03 26.63 29.04
C GLU A 332 -19.76 26.74 27.53
N GLU A 333 -18.81 27.59 27.10
CA GLU A 333 -18.66 27.92 25.67
C GLU A 333 -17.57 27.10 24.95
N TYR A 334 -16.44 26.81 25.61
CA TYR A 334 -15.37 25.92 25.10
C TYR A 334 -14.66 25.20 26.24
N THR A 335 -14.62 23.86 26.23
CA THR A 335 -13.86 23.07 27.21
C THR A 335 -12.37 23.06 26.85
N ARG A 336 -11.54 23.64 27.71
CA ARG A 336 -10.07 23.58 27.59
C ARG A 336 -9.56 22.34 28.30
N TYR A 337 -8.47 21.77 27.79
CA TYR A 337 -7.83 20.60 28.38
C TYR A 337 -6.33 20.80 28.55
N ILE A 338 -5.80 20.27 29.65
CA ILE A 338 -4.36 20.12 29.90
C ILE A 338 -4.12 18.65 30.16
N SER A 339 -3.13 18.06 29.50
CA SER A 339 -2.72 16.68 29.76
C SER A 339 -1.26 16.63 30.16
N ALA A 340 -0.88 15.76 31.08
CA ALA A 340 0.51 15.51 31.43
C ALA A 340 0.74 14.05 31.82
N ALA A 341 1.96 13.58 31.60
CA ALA A 341 2.36 12.25 32.01
C ALA A 341 3.78 12.22 32.57
N ILE A 342 4.01 11.35 33.55
CA ILE A 342 5.29 11.15 34.21
C ILE A 342 5.62 9.66 34.33
N ASP A 343 6.90 9.32 34.41
CA ASP A 343 7.37 8.00 34.81
C ASP A 343 6.99 7.76 36.27
N ALA A 344 6.27 6.66 36.53
CA ALA A 344 5.70 6.38 37.83
C ALA A 344 6.74 5.96 38.87
N LYS A 345 7.99 5.65 38.49
CA LYS A 345 9.05 5.24 39.44
C LYS A 345 9.99 6.38 39.79
N SER A 346 10.40 7.14 38.78
CA SER A 346 11.41 8.21 38.89
C SER A 346 10.80 9.60 39.05
N GLY A 347 9.54 9.78 38.64
CA GLY A 347 8.91 11.10 38.58
C GLY A 347 9.33 11.93 37.37
N GLU A 348 10.05 11.34 36.42
CA GLU A 348 10.48 12.02 35.19
C GLU A 348 9.27 12.51 34.37
N LEU A 349 9.25 13.79 33.99
CA LEU A 349 8.21 14.34 33.11
C LEU A 349 8.38 13.79 31.68
N LEU A 350 7.40 13.01 31.22
CA LEU A 350 7.41 12.34 29.92
C LEU A 350 6.78 13.20 28.83
N SER A 351 5.61 13.77 29.12
CA SER A 351 4.89 14.60 28.17
C SER A 351 3.96 15.59 28.87
N PHE A 352 3.68 16.71 28.22
CA PHE A 352 2.51 17.53 28.53
C PHE A 352 2.00 18.26 27.28
N TYR A 353 0.73 18.65 27.35
CA TYR A 353 0.08 19.53 26.40
C TYR A 353 -0.77 20.53 27.18
N LYS A 354 -0.47 21.82 26.98
CA LYS A 354 -1.13 22.96 27.61
C LYS A 354 -1.35 24.03 26.55
N PRO A 355 -2.43 23.94 25.76
CA PRO A 355 -2.65 24.88 24.68
C PRO A 355 -2.89 26.30 25.23
N PRO A 356 -2.52 27.34 24.48
CA PRO A 356 -2.89 28.70 24.80
C PRO A 356 -4.40 28.91 24.66
N LEU A 357 -4.89 30.00 25.24
CA LEU A 357 -6.28 30.40 25.04
C LEU A 357 -6.43 31.03 23.65
N TYR A 358 -7.13 30.35 22.74
CA TYR A 358 -7.41 30.86 21.39
C TYR A 358 -8.56 31.89 21.44
N THR A 359 -8.21 33.15 21.66
CA THR A 359 -9.16 34.27 21.60
C THR A 359 -8.91 35.13 20.37
N SER A 360 -9.95 35.86 19.94
CA SER A 360 -9.82 36.89 18.89
C SER A 360 -8.80 37.99 19.23
N ASP A 361 -8.50 38.21 20.52
CA ASP A 361 -7.45 39.14 20.94
C ASP A 361 -6.05 38.53 20.83
N ARG A 362 -5.89 37.22 21.05
CA ARG A 362 -4.62 36.51 20.79
C ARG A 362 -4.28 36.52 19.30
N GLU A 363 -5.28 36.43 18.43
CA GLU A 363 -5.10 36.56 16.98
C GLU A 363 -4.52 37.92 16.57
N LYS A 364 -4.71 38.98 17.37
CA LYS A 364 -4.15 40.31 17.13
C LYS A 364 -2.75 40.51 17.72
N GLN A 365 -2.33 39.67 18.65
CA GLN A 365 -1.01 39.76 19.30
C GLN A 365 0.09 39.33 18.34
N LYS A 366 1.23 40.00 18.40
CA LYS A 366 2.44 39.68 17.64
C LYS A 366 3.33 38.70 18.41
N ALA A 367 4.16 37.96 17.69
CA ALA A 367 5.19 37.14 18.28
C ALA A 367 6.25 38.05 18.93
N ASN A 368 6.56 37.80 20.19
CA ASN A 368 7.64 38.49 20.91
C ASN A 368 8.99 37.79 20.71
N TYR A 369 8.99 36.56 20.18
CA TYR A 369 10.16 35.75 19.93
C TYR A 369 10.25 35.33 18.46
N THR A 370 11.46 35.33 17.93
CA THR A 370 11.78 34.79 16.60
C THR A 370 11.83 33.26 16.60
N TYR A 371 11.83 32.63 15.42
CA TYR A 371 12.04 31.19 15.27
C TYR A 371 13.33 30.70 15.96
N GLU A 372 14.45 31.41 15.79
CA GLU A 372 15.72 31.04 16.43
C GLU A 372 15.68 31.19 17.95
N GLN A 373 15.00 32.22 18.47
CA GLN A 373 14.80 32.36 19.91
C GLN A 373 13.89 31.26 20.47
N GLY A 374 12.85 30.87 19.73
CA GLY A 374 11.99 29.74 20.09
C GLY A 374 12.74 28.41 20.11
N LYS A 375 13.61 28.15 19.12
CA LYS A 375 14.52 27.00 19.12
C LYS A 375 15.38 26.98 20.38
N LYS A 376 15.95 28.13 20.75
CA LYS A 376 16.77 28.26 21.96
C LYS A 376 15.97 27.98 23.24
N ILE A 377 14.74 28.48 23.33
CA ILE A 377 13.83 28.19 24.44
C ILE A 377 13.56 26.69 24.55
N ALA A 378 13.31 26.00 23.41
CA ALA A 378 13.10 24.56 23.39
C ALA A 378 14.35 23.78 23.86
N GLU A 379 15.54 24.16 23.39
CA GLU A 379 16.82 23.56 23.83
C GLU A 379 17.06 23.73 25.33
N ASP A 380 16.85 24.95 25.85
CA ASP A 380 17.05 25.26 27.27
C ASP A 380 16.02 24.53 28.13
N PHE A 381 14.79 24.37 27.62
CA PHE A 381 13.76 23.55 28.26
C PHE A 381 14.20 22.08 28.36
N ILE A 382 14.65 21.46 27.27
CA ILE A 382 15.16 20.08 27.30
C ILE A 382 16.36 19.96 28.24
N THR A 383 17.29 20.92 28.20
CA THR A 383 18.49 20.90 29.06
C THR A 383 18.14 20.93 30.55
N ARG A 384 17.13 21.74 30.91
CA ARG A 384 16.64 21.82 32.29
C ARG A 384 15.89 20.56 32.72
N MET A 385 15.07 19.99 31.84
CA MET A 385 14.22 18.84 32.16
C MET A 385 14.97 17.51 32.08
N GLN A 386 15.95 17.41 31.17
CA GLN A 386 16.59 16.18 30.72
C GLN A 386 18.10 16.35 30.48
N PRO A 387 18.89 16.79 31.48
CA PRO A 387 20.27 17.25 31.27
C PRO A 387 21.21 16.20 30.69
N GLN A 388 20.97 14.90 30.94
CA GLN A 388 21.82 13.83 30.38
C GLN A 388 21.41 13.44 28.95
N LYS A 389 20.12 13.49 28.62
CA LYS A 389 19.63 13.21 27.26
C LYS A 389 19.90 14.41 26.34
N ALA A 390 19.84 15.63 26.87
CA ALA A 390 20.17 16.87 26.15
C ALA A 390 21.59 16.89 25.56
N LYS A 391 22.53 16.12 26.14
CA LYS A 391 23.90 15.96 25.60
C LYS A 391 24.00 15.03 24.38
N GLN A 392 22.92 14.30 24.10
CA GLN A 392 22.85 13.24 23.10
C GLN A 392 21.81 13.58 22.02
N ILE A 393 21.52 14.86 21.76
CA ILE A 393 20.51 15.24 20.77
C ILE A 393 21.08 16.20 19.74
N LYS A 394 20.46 16.18 18.56
CA LYS A 394 20.69 17.14 17.48
C LYS A 394 19.34 17.68 17.00
N PHE A 395 19.27 18.97 16.76
CA PHE A 395 18.08 19.57 16.15
C PHE A 395 17.83 19.00 14.73
N ASN A 396 16.57 18.69 14.41
CA ASN A 396 16.19 18.21 13.09
C ASN A 396 16.00 19.38 12.11
N GLU A 397 17.07 19.79 11.44
CA GLU A 397 17.08 20.85 10.41
C GLU A 397 16.14 20.57 9.21
N THR A 398 15.70 19.31 9.02
CA THR A 398 14.83 18.94 7.88
C THR A 398 13.34 19.13 8.14
N GLN A 399 12.95 19.50 9.37
CA GLN A 399 11.55 19.69 9.73
C GLN A 399 11.10 21.12 9.40
N GLN A 400 10.08 21.26 8.55
CA GLN A 400 9.40 22.55 8.41
C GLN A 400 8.65 22.94 9.70
N PRO A 401 8.55 24.23 10.05
CA PRO A 401 7.78 24.69 11.20
C PRO A 401 6.34 24.15 11.12
N ARG A 402 5.90 23.36 12.11
CA ARG A 402 4.54 22.82 12.18
C ARG A 402 3.74 23.51 13.27
N LEU A 403 2.52 23.91 12.95
CA LEU A 403 1.50 24.39 13.90
C LEU A 403 0.81 23.19 14.58
N LEU A 404 0.41 23.33 15.84
CA LEU A 404 -0.21 22.26 16.65
C LEU A 404 -1.61 21.86 16.16
N MET A 405 -2.32 22.71 15.42
CA MET A 405 -3.74 22.51 15.07
C MET A 405 -4.07 22.48 13.58
N GLU A 406 -3.11 22.74 12.68
CA GLU A 406 -3.36 22.64 11.24
C GLU A 406 -2.87 21.31 10.70
N ILE A 407 -3.81 20.37 10.61
CA ILE A 407 -3.64 19.16 9.83
C ILE A 407 -3.49 19.60 8.36
N SER A 408 -2.25 19.57 7.88
CA SER A 408 -1.85 19.48 6.45
C SER A 408 -1.59 20.77 5.67
N ILE A 409 -1.66 21.97 6.24
CA ILE A 409 -1.25 23.19 5.52
C ILE A 409 -0.14 23.86 6.32
N PRO A 410 1.08 24.04 5.76
CA PRO A 410 2.08 24.89 6.41
C PRO A 410 1.54 26.34 6.63
N PRO A 411 2.22 27.17 7.43
CA PRO A 411 1.93 28.60 7.47
C PRO A 411 2.35 29.31 6.17
N GLN A 412 1.64 30.35 5.72
CA GLN A 412 2.08 31.16 4.57
C GLN A 412 3.44 31.80 4.85
N PRO A 413 4.27 32.07 3.82
CA PRO A 413 5.64 32.61 3.97
C PRO A 413 5.74 33.89 4.82
N ASP A 414 4.66 34.68 4.86
CA ASP A 414 4.59 35.95 5.60
C ASP A 414 3.69 35.90 6.84
N THR A 415 3.13 34.73 7.18
CA THR A 415 2.34 34.57 8.40
C THR A 415 3.28 34.52 9.60
N GLU A 416 3.12 35.50 10.49
CA GLU A 416 3.82 35.53 11.77
C GLU A 416 3.48 34.26 12.58
N LEU A 417 4.48 33.39 12.75
CA LEU A 417 4.31 32.15 13.51
C LEU A 417 4.16 32.48 14.99
N LYS A 418 3.05 32.05 15.58
CA LYS A 418 2.77 32.23 17.01
C LYS A 418 3.05 30.99 17.81
N GLU A 419 3.05 29.83 17.17
CA GLU A 419 3.32 28.52 17.78
C GLU A 419 4.21 27.73 16.84
N VAL A 420 5.34 27.24 17.33
CA VAL A 420 6.31 26.55 16.48
C VAL A 420 6.76 25.25 17.10
N GLY A 421 6.60 24.17 16.34
CA GLY A 421 7.15 22.85 16.65
C GLY A 421 8.67 22.76 16.42
N TYR A 422 9.38 22.15 17.35
CA TYR A 422 10.82 21.85 17.27
C TYR A 422 11.06 20.36 17.59
N GLU A 423 11.77 19.66 16.71
CA GLU A 423 12.16 18.26 16.89
C GLU A 423 13.68 18.12 17.11
N PHE A 424 14.06 17.33 18.11
CA PHE A 424 15.45 17.01 18.41
C PHE A 424 15.64 15.50 18.44
N ILE A 425 16.54 14.98 17.62
CA ILE A 425 16.77 13.55 17.42
C ILE A 425 17.90 13.07 18.30
N ARG A 426 17.79 11.85 18.84
CA ARG A 426 18.87 11.20 19.59
C ARG A 426 20.06 10.88 18.69
N LEU A 427 21.25 11.20 19.17
CA LEU A 427 22.53 10.73 18.68
C LEU A 427 23.05 9.61 19.60
N VAL A 428 23.46 8.50 19.00
CA VAL A 428 24.22 7.44 19.69
C VAL A 428 25.52 7.28 18.91
N ASN A 429 26.68 7.44 19.57
CA ASN A 429 27.98 7.49 18.88
C ASN A 429 27.99 8.51 17.71
N ASP A 430 27.39 9.69 17.90
CA ASP A 430 27.21 10.74 16.89
C ASP A 430 26.37 10.33 15.65
N ILE A 431 25.68 9.19 15.70
CA ILE A 431 24.82 8.66 14.63
C ILE A 431 23.34 8.84 15.03
N PRO A 432 22.48 9.39 14.16
CA PRO A 432 21.08 9.65 14.47
C PRO A 432 20.25 8.36 14.60
N PHE A 433 19.32 8.37 15.56
CA PHE A 433 18.26 7.38 15.71
C PHE A 433 16.90 8.09 15.77
N TYR A 434 16.22 8.16 14.62
CA TYR A 434 15.05 9.00 14.40
C TYR A 434 13.78 8.59 15.16
N ASP A 435 13.72 7.35 15.65
CA ASP A 435 12.63 6.88 16.49
C ASP A 435 12.69 7.48 17.90
N ASP A 436 13.90 7.80 18.39
CA ASP A 436 14.12 8.47 19.68
C ASP A 436 14.30 9.97 19.46
N LYS A 437 13.36 10.76 19.98
CA LYS A 437 13.32 12.20 19.74
C LYS A 437 12.52 12.96 20.78
N PHE A 438 12.87 14.22 20.96
CA PHE A 438 12.05 15.23 21.63
C PHE A 438 11.24 16.00 20.60
N ASN A 439 9.98 16.26 20.92
CA ASN A 439 9.09 17.13 20.17
C ASN A 439 8.54 18.18 21.14
N LEU A 440 8.72 19.45 20.81
CA LEU A 440 8.26 20.57 21.61
C LEU A 440 7.49 21.54 20.76
N THR A 441 6.59 22.30 21.37
CA THR A 441 6.02 23.50 20.74
C THR A 441 6.19 24.68 21.67
N VAL A 442 6.70 25.78 21.14
CA VAL A 442 6.87 27.06 21.85
C VAL A 442 5.83 28.04 21.34
N ASP A 443 5.10 28.67 22.26
CA ASP A 443 4.29 29.86 21.98
C ASP A 443 5.24 31.05 21.86
N LEU A 444 5.42 31.57 20.65
CA LEU A 444 6.31 32.69 20.34
C LEU A 444 5.75 34.05 20.79
N ILE A 445 4.51 34.13 21.27
CA ILE A 445 3.99 35.34 21.93
C ILE A 445 4.50 35.40 23.36
N THR A 446 4.45 34.29 24.09
CA THR A 446 4.75 34.25 25.53
C THR A 446 6.15 33.74 25.85
N GLY A 447 6.75 32.97 24.95
CA GLY A 447 7.98 32.20 25.17
C GLY A 447 7.74 30.91 25.97
N GLU A 448 6.48 30.52 26.20
CA GLU A 448 6.15 29.32 26.97
C GLU A 448 6.21 28.05 26.11
N VAL A 449 6.76 26.97 26.66
CA VAL A 449 6.63 25.64 26.06
C VAL A 449 5.23 25.12 26.36
N ILE A 450 4.41 24.97 25.34
CA ILE A 450 2.99 24.58 25.42
C ILE A 450 2.76 23.10 25.09
N TYR A 451 3.72 22.47 24.42
CA TYR A 451 3.75 21.03 24.17
C TYR A 451 5.15 20.50 24.37
N TYR A 452 5.25 19.34 25.00
CA TYR A 452 6.47 18.60 25.18
C TYR A 452 6.14 17.12 25.17
N ASN A 453 6.85 16.36 24.36
CA ASN A 453 6.78 14.91 24.35
C ASN A 453 8.13 14.39 23.91
N TYR A 454 8.55 13.26 24.43
CA TYR A 454 9.71 12.58 23.88
C TYR A 454 9.53 11.08 23.89
N ASN A 455 10.19 10.43 22.94
CA ASN A 455 10.45 9.01 22.98
C ASN A 455 11.93 8.79 23.25
N TRP A 456 12.24 7.86 24.15
CA TRP A 456 13.60 7.45 24.44
C TRP A 456 13.66 5.96 24.78
N SER A 457 14.14 5.17 23.84
CA SER A 457 14.21 3.73 23.97
C SER A 457 15.44 3.26 24.77
N ASN A 458 15.28 2.15 25.51
CA ASN A 458 16.38 1.47 26.18
C ASN A 458 16.93 0.32 25.31
N LEU A 459 17.34 0.64 24.08
CA LEU A 459 17.83 -0.34 23.10
C LEU A 459 19.34 -0.47 23.13
N LYS A 460 19.83 -1.61 22.62
CA LYS A 460 21.25 -1.85 22.38
C LYS A 460 21.60 -1.43 20.96
N PHE A 461 22.58 -0.54 20.83
CA PHE A 461 23.04 -0.01 19.55
C PHE A 461 24.38 -0.63 19.17
N PRO A 462 24.55 -1.12 17.92
CA PRO A 462 25.84 -1.62 17.47
C PRO A 462 26.86 -0.47 17.32
N SER A 463 28.11 -0.73 17.71
CA SER A 463 29.23 0.20 17.51
C SER A 463 29.60 0.31 16.02
N PRO A 464 29.89 1.50 15.48
CA PRO A 464 30.17 1.72 14.06
C PRO A 464 31.60 1.32 13.64
N ASN A 465 32.06 0.14 14.05
CA ASN A 465 33.40 -0.36 13.71
C ASN A 465 33.36 -1.26 12.47
N MET A 466 34.33 -1.12 11.57
CA MET A 466 34.44 -1.96 10.35
C MET A 466 33.23 -1.88 9.41
N ILE A 467 32.59 -0.71 9.34
CA ILE A 467 31.50 -0.45 8.40
C ILE A 467 32.03 -0.14 7.00
N ILE A 468 31.21 -0.38 5.98
CA ILE A 468 31.47 0.06 4.60
C ILE A 468 31.47 1.59 4.53
N ASN A 469 32.08 2.14 3.48
CA ASN A 469 32.00 3.57 3.20
C ASN A 469 30.69 3.94 2.46
N LYS A 470 30.38 5.23 2.48
CA LYS A 470 29.17 5.81 1.88
C LYS A 470 29.07 5.59 0.37
N ASP A 471 30.19 5.62 -0.37
CA ASP A 471 30.20 5.37 -1.82
C ASP A 471 29.80 3.94 -2.19
N LYS A 472 30.34 2.95 -1.46
CA LYS A 472 29.98 1.55 -1.63
C LYS A 472 28.51 1.34 -1.29
N ALA A 473 28.03 1.94 -0.20
CA ALA A 473 26.62 1.87 0.17
C ALA A 473 25.69 2.45 -0.91
N PHE A 474 26.02 3.63 -1.44
CA PHE A 474 25.24 4.25 -2.52
C PHE A 474 25.23 3.39 -3.79
N SER A 475 26.36 2.78 -4.16
CA SER A 475 26.46 1.88 -5.30
C SER A 475 25.60 0.61 -5.13
N ILE A 476 25.55 0.06 -3.91
CA ILE A 476 24.68 -1.09 -3.58
C ILE A 476 23.21 -0.69 -3.68
N LEU A 477 22.85 0.46 -3.10
CA LEU A 477 21.48 0.97 -3.11
C LEU A 477 20.96 1.20 -4.53
N THR A 478 21.75 1.88 -5.36
CA THR A 478 21.34 2.30 -6.71
C THR A 478 21.34 1.18 -7.75
N LYS A 479 21.89 0.00 -7.43
CA LYS A 479 21.77 -1.20 -8.27
C LYS A 479 20.32 -1.66 -8.44
N ASP A 480 19.54 -1.60 -7.37
CA ASP A 480 18.13 -2.03 -7.34
C ASP A 480 17.15 -0.85 -7.16
N ASN A 481 17.66 0.35 -6.93
CA ASN A 481 16.90 1.60 -6.87
C ASN A 481 17.60 2.69 -7.70
N GLU A 482 17.56 2.54 -9.03
CA GLU A 482 18.27 3.43 -9.94
C GLU A 482 17.81 4.90 -9.82
N VAL A 483 18.74 5.83 -10.04
CA VAL A 483 18.37 7.25 -10.20
C VAL A 483 17.83 7.48 -11.61
N LYS A 484 16.61 8.01 -11.70
CA LYS A 484 15.94 8.34 -12.97
C LYS A 484 15.66 9.84 -13.07
N LEU A 485 15.48 10.29 -14.30
CA LEU A 485 15.05 11.65 -14.65
C LEU A 485 13.55 11.63 -14.94
N GLU A 486 12.79 12.47 -14.26
CA GLU A 486 11.33 12.53 -14.38
C GLU A 486 10.85 13.98 -14.29
N TYR A 487 9.79 14.29 -15.03
CA TYR A 487 9.04 15.52 -14.79
C TYR A 487 8.23 15.38 -13.51
N ILE A 488 8.25 16.42 -12.69
CA ILE A 488 7.49 16.46 -11.44
C ILE A 488 6.80 17.80 -11.36
N HIS A 489 5.51 17.74 -11.10
CA HIS A 489 4.71 18.89 -10.73
C HIS A 489 4.72 18.99 -9.20
N PRO A 490 5.57 19.88 -8.64
CA PRO A 490 5.67 20.04 -7.20
C PRO A 490 4.36 20.56 -6.65
N TYR A 491 3.84 19.92 -5.61
CA TYR A 491 2.73 20.51 -4.88
C TYR A 491 3.26 21.58 -3.94
N ASP A 492 2.94 22.83 -4.24
CA ASP A 492 3.18 23.94 -3.34
C ASP A 492 1.83 24.51 -2.89
N PHE A 493 1.58 24.46 -1.59
CA PHE A 493 0.35 24.94 -0.97
C PHE A 493 0.15 26.46 -1.10
N TYR A 494 1.20 27.24 -1.41
CA TYR A 494 1.17 28.71 -1.44
C TYR A 494 1.30 29.35 -2.81
N ILE A 495 1.65 28.58 -3.84
CA ILE A 495 1.86 29.14 -5.16
C ILE A 495 0.51 29.49 -5.82
N GLU A 496 0.38 30.72 -6.31
CA GLU A 496 -0.78 31.19 -7.09
C GLU A 496 -1.14 30.22 -8.22
N GLN A 497 -2.43 30.09 -8.54
CA GLN A 497 -2.94 29.10 -9.50
C GLN A 497 -2.27 29.13 -10.89
N GLU A 498 -1.68 30.26 -11.32
CA GLU A 498 -0.91 30.34 -12.57
C GLU A 498 0.50 29.76 -12.49
N ALA A 499 1.19 29.89 -11.35
CA ALA A 499 2.51 29.29 -11.14
C ALA A 499 2.41 27.78 -10.80
N ASN A 500 1.22 27.32 -10.41
CA ASN A 500 0.85 25.90 -10.28
C ASN A 500 0.73 25.16 -11.64
N LYS A 501 1.17 25.75 -12.75
CA LYS A 501 1.27 25.07 -14.07
C LYS A 501 2.69 24.58 -14.41
N LYS A 502 3.71 25.05 -13.67
CA LYS A 502 5.11 24.75 -14.00
C LYS A 502 5.50 23.34 -13.55
N VAL A 503 5.97 22.55 -14.50
CA VAL A 503 6.48 21.20 -14.26
C VAL A 503 8.01 21.24 -14.32
N GLY A 504 8.63 20.95 -13.19
CA GLY A 504 10.09 20.87 -13.07
C GLY A 504 10.62 19.53 -13.55
N LEU A 505 11.94 19.46 -13.71
CA LEU A 505 12.64 18.26 -14.14
C LEU A 505 13.63 17.86 -13.05
N TYR A 506 13.52 16.63 -12.55
CA TYR A 506 14.24 16.21 -11.36
C TYR A 506 14.86 14.83 -11.51
N TYR A 507 16.03 14.67 -10.91
CA TYR A 507 16.62 13.36 -10.66
C TYR A 507 16.19 12.84 -9.29
N HIS A 508 15.78 11.58 -9.21
CA HIS A 508 15.38 10.91 -7.97
C HIS A 508 15.46 9.39 -8.06
N PHE A 509 15.33 8.73 -6.92
CA PHE A 509 15.25 7.27 -6.80
C PHE A 509 13.99 6.72 -7.49
N SER A 510 14.12 5.65 -8.26
CA SER A 510 13.05 5.08 -9.07
C SER A 510 11.98 4.35 -8.25
N THR A 511 12.36 3.80 -7.10
CA THR A 511 11.48 3.00 -6.24
C THR A 511 11.54 3.46 -4.79
N PHE A 512 10.52 3.10 -4.02
CA PHE A 512 10.52 3.32 -2.57
C PHE A 512 11.44 2.35 -1.83
N GLU A 513 11.58 1.12 -2.33
CA GLU A 513 12.48 0.09 -1.81
C GLU A 513 13.35 -0.52 -2.92
N PRO A 514 14.63 -0.84 -2.64
CA PRO A 514 15.30 -0.69 -1.36
C PRO A 514 15.66 0.77 -1.07
N ARG A 515 15.69 1.15 0.21
CA ARG A 515 16.15 2.48 0.67
C ARG A 515 17.22 2.42 1.76
N LEU A 516 17.62 1.20 2.13
CA LEU A 516 18.51 0.90 3.25
C LEU A 516 19.61 -0.05 2.77
N VAL A 517 20.82 0.13 3.29
CA VAL A 517 21.96 -0.78 3.10
C VAL A 517 22.57 -1.09 4.45
N ASP A 518 22.73 -2.37 4.77
CA ASP A 518 23.40 -2.82 5.99
C ASP A 518 24.85 -2.29 6.00
N ALA A 519 25.20 -1.51 7.03
CA ALA A 519 26.50 -0.84 7.08
C ALA A 519 27.68 -1.81 7.29
N PHE A 520 27.45 -3.02 7.81
CA PHE A 520 28.50 -4.03 8.02
C PHE A 520 28.62 -4.98 6.83
N LYS A 521 27.48 -5.52 6.38
CA LYS A 521 27.44 -6.55 5.33
C LYS A 521 27.54 -5.94 3.93
N GLY A 522 27.08 -4.72 3.74
CA GLY A 522 26.95 -4.10 2.43
C GLY A 522 25.97 -4.85 1.53
N VAL A 523 24.79 -5.13 2.07
CA VAL A 523 23.64 -5.67 1.32
C VAL A 523 22.47 -4.70 1.42
N ALA A 524 21.70 -4.55 0.35
CA ALA A 524 20.47 -3.78 0.39
C ALA A 524 19.46 -4.46 1.32
N LEU A 525 18.65 -3.68 2.03
CA LEU A 525 17.64 -4.18 2.96
C LEU A 525 16.24 -3.68 2.56
N ASN A 526 15.24 -4.52 2.80
CA ASN A 526 13.83 -4.12 2.80
C ASN A 526 13.50 -3.33 4.10
N ASN A 527 12.29 -2.80 4.20
CA ASN A 527 11.86 -2.07 5.40
C ASN A 527 11.77 -2.92 6.68
N ASN A 528 11.75 -4.25 6.56
CA ASN A 528 11.82 -5.18 7.69
C ASN A 528 13.27 -5.46 8.15
N GLY A 529 14.27 -4.86 7.51
CA GLY A 529 15.68 -5.06 7.84
C GLY A 529 16.24 -6.39 7.35
N GLU A 530 15.54 -7.07 6.45
CA GLU A 530 15.99 -8.29 5.79
C GLU A 530 16.65 -7.95 4.45
N GLU A 531 17.49 -8.85 3.94
CA GLU A 531 18.13 -8.64 2.64
C GLU A 531 17.09 -8.44 1.53
N PHE A 532 17.19 -7.32 0.83
CA PHE A 532 16.28 -6.97 -0.25
C PHE A 532 16.47 -7.94 -1.41
N LYS A 533 15.37 -8.57 -1.82
CA LYS A 533 15.32 -9.41 -3.01
C LYS A 533 14.33 -8.77 -3.97
N LYS A 534 14.84 -8.23 -5.08
CA LYS A 534 13.99 -7.71 -6.15
C LYS A 534 13.09 -8.84 -6.63
N LYS A 535 11.79 -8.73 -6.34
CA LYS A 535 10.83 -9.67 -6.91
C LYS A 535 10.76 -9.39 -8.40
N THR A 536 10.90 -10.40 -9.22
CA THR A 536 10.76 -10.31 -10.68
C THR A 536 9.94 -11.49 -11.15
N LEU A 537 9.21 -11.32 -12.26
CA LEU A 537 8.57 -12.46 -12.90
C LEU A 537 9.69 -13.37 -13.45
N PRO A 538 9.75 -14.65 -13.04
CA PRO A 538 10.80 -15.53 -13.51
C PRO A 538 10.68 -15.73 -15.02
N ARG A 539 11.79 -15.68 -15.73
CA ARG A 539 11.88 -16.04 -17.16
C ARG A 539 12.84 -17.20 -17.31
N PHE A 540 12.34 -18.31 -17.84
CA PHE A 540 13.11 -19.53 -17.96
C PHE A 540 13.73 -19.63 -19.34
N ASN A 541 15.05 -19.78 -19.40
CA ASN A 541 15.75 -19.96 -20.69
C ASN A 541 15.74 -21.43 -21.14
N ASP A 542 15.55 -22.37 -20.21
CA ASP A 542 15.60 -23.82 -20.42
C ASP A 542 14.28 -24.43 -20.94
N ILE A 543 13.24 -23.62 -21.10
CA ILE A 543 11.94 -24.06 -21.65
C ILE A 543 11.84 -23.82 -23.15
N LYS A 544 12.78 -23.09 -23.75
CA LYS A 544 12.72 -22.69 -25.16
C LYS A 544 12.71 -23.92 -26.08
N GLY A 545 11.67 -24.05 -26.90
CA GLY A 545 11.46 -25.18 -27.81
C GLY A 545 10.90 -26.43 -27.12
N HIS A 546 10.62 -26.38 -25.82
CA HIS A 546 9.96 -27.47 -25.10
C HIS A 546 8.45 -27.47 -25.43
N PRO A 547 7.79 -28.63 -25.63
CA PRO A 547 6.35 -28.67 -25.96
C PRO A 547 5.43 -27.96 -24.95
N ALA A 548 5.83 -27.92 -23.68
CA ALA A 548 5.10 -27.25 -22.59
C ALA A 548 5.49 -25.77 -22.39
N GLU A 549 6.29 -25.16 -23.26
CA GLU A 549 6.80 -23.78 -23.11
C GLU A 549 5.68 -22.77 -22.86
N ASP A 550 4.61 -22.81 -23.68
CA ASP A 550 3.48 -21.89 -23.56
C ASP A 550 2.68 -22.10 -22.28
N ASP A 551 2.48 -23.36 -21.88
CA ASP A 551 1.77 -23.71 -20.64
C ASP A 551 2.57 -23.25 -19.42
N ILE A 552 3.89 -23.44 -19.42
CA ILE A 552 4.79 -22.97 -18.36
C ILE A 552 4.74 -21.44 -18.27
N ASN A 553 4.90 -20.73 -19.39
CA ASN A 553 4.80 -19.27 -19.41
C ASN A 553 3.45 -18.78 -18.89
N THR A 554 2.37 -19.49 -19.20
CA THR A 554 1.03 -19.16 -18.68
C THR A 554 0.96 -19.30 -17.16
N LEU A 555 1.42 -20.42 -16.60
CA LEU A 555 1.39 -20.65 -15.15
C LEU A 555 2.33 -19.71 -14.37
N VAL A 556 3.46 -19.31 -14.96
CA VAL A 556 4.34 -18.26 -14.39
C VAL A 556 3.61 -16.94 -14.33
N ASN A 557 2.99 -16.54 -15.45
CA ASN A 557 2.23 -15.31 -15.52
C ASN A 557 1.05 -15.32 -14.54
N LEU A 558 0.48 -16.47 -14.22
CA LEU A 558 -0.57 -16.61 -13.19
C LEU A 558 -0.04 -16.68 -11.75
N GLY A 559 1.28 -16.70 -11.55
CA GLY A 559 1.90 -16.87 -10.23
C GLY A 559 1.72 -18.26 -9.62
N ILE A 560 1.34 -19.27 -10.42
CA ILE A 560 1.12 -20.65 -9.98
C ILE A 560 2.46 -21.38 -9.81
N ILE A 561 3.41 -21.14 -10.71
CA ILE A 561 4.74 -21.75 -10.68
C ILE A 561 5.86 -20.73 -10.58
N THR A 562 6.98 -21.18 -10.03
CA THR A 562 8.24 -20.45 -9.89
C THR A 562 9.39 -21.36 -10.33
N GLY A 563 10.55 -20.77 -10.66
CA GLY A 563 11.77 -21.53 -10.95
C GLY A 563 12.49 -21.99 -9.69
N ASN A 564 13.63 -22.65 -9.89
CA ASN A 564 14.62 -22.86 -8.83
C ASN A 564 15.41 -21.56 -8.55
N GLU A 565 16.35 -21.63 -7.60
CA GLU A 565 17.21 -20.50 -7.21
C GLU A 565 18.11 -19.98 -8.35
N GLU A 566 18.36 -20.80 -9.37
CA GLU A 566 19.14 -20.47 -10.57
C GLU A 566 18.28 -19.85 -11.68
N GLY A 567 16.96 -19.73 -11.47
CA GLY A 567 16.04 -19.19 -12.47
C GLY A 567 15.73 -20.18 -13.61
N LEU A 568 15.81 -21.49 -13.36
CA LEU A 568 15.45 -22.56 -14.30
C LEU A 568 14.13 -23.24 -13.90
N PHE A 569 13.38 -23.76 -14.87
CA PHE A 569 12.16 -24.52 -14.60
C PHE A 569 12.37 -26.03 -14.58
N LEU A 570 13.35 -26.53 -15.34
CA LEU A 570 13.72 -27.93 -15.49
C LEU A 570 12.55 -28.80 -15.98
N PRO A 571 11.96 -28.53 -17.16
CA PRO A 571 10.71 -29.17 -17.60
C PRO A 571 10.79 -30.70 -17.73
N ASN A 572 11.99 -31.26 -17.95
CA ASN A 572 12.20 -32.70 -18.08
C ASN A 572 12.44 -33.45 -16.76
N ASN A 573 12.57 -32.73 -15.64
CA ASN A 573 12.73 -33.35 -14.32
C ASN A 573 11.40 -33.84 -13.78
N ASN A 574 11.44 -34.85 -12.91
CA ASN A 574 10.25 -35.36 -12.23
C ASN A 574 9.74 -34.36 -11.19
N ILE A 575 8.42 -34.13 -11.17
CA ILE A 575 7.77 -33.26 -10.18
C ILE A 575 7.58 -34.01 -8.84
N THR A 576 7.62 -33.30 -7.73
CA THR A 576 7.28 -33.87 -6.41
C THR A 576 5.79 -33.74 -6.08
N ASN A 577 5.31 -34.52 -5.10
CA ASN A 577 3.93 -34.37 -4.60
C ASN A 577 3.65 -32.94 -4.13
N ALA A 578 4.59 -32.31 -3.42
CA ALA A 578 4.40 -30.96 -2.89
C ALA A 578 4.29 -29.89 -3.97
N GLU A 579 5.12 -29.97 -5.01
CA GLU A 579 5.08 -29.05 -6.14
C GLU A 579 3.74 -29.15 -6.89
N PHE A 580 3.27 -30.37 -7.15
CA PHE A 580 2.01 -30.57 -7.84
C PHE A 580 0.79 -30.16 -7.01
N ILE A 581 0.76 -30.46 -5.70
CA ILE A 581 -0.34 -30.03 -4.81
C ILE A 581 -0.41 -28.51 -4.76
N LYS A 582 0.73 -27.81 -4.66
CA LYS A 582 0.78 -26.35 -4.78
C LYS A 582 0.17 -25.89 -6.10
N MET A 583 0.61 -26.44 -7.23
CA MET A 583 0.10 -26.07 -8.55
C MET A 583 -1.42 -26.29 -8.64
N LEU A 584 -1.91 -27.43 -8.19
CA LEU A 584 -3.32 -27.79 -8.22
C LEU A 584 -4.19 -26.89 -7.35
N VAL A 585 -3.78 -26.64 -6.10
CA VAL A 585 -4.49 -25.75 -5.17
C VAL A 585 -4.61 -24.34 -5.74
N MET A 586 -3.51 -23.81 -6.29
CA MET A 586 -3.50 -22.49 -6.91
C MET A 586 -4.36 -22.45 -8.18
N ALA A 587 -4.27 -23.48 -9.03
CA ALA A 587 -5.00 -23.56 -10.30
C ALA A 587 -6.53 -23.64 -10.15
N ILE A 588 -7.04 -24.26 -9.08
CA ILE A 588 -8.47 -24.26 -8.76
C ILE A 588 -8.91 -22.99 -8.00
N GLY A 589 -8.01 -22.00 -7.87
CA GLY A 589 -8.23 -20.71 -7.23
C GLY A 589 -8.41 -20.77 -5.71
N ALA A 590 -7.95 -21.85 -5.06
CA ALA A 590 -8.11 -22.03 -3.63
C ALA A 590 -7.07 -21.21 -2.84
N TYR A 591 -7.43 -20.80 -1.61
CA TYR A 591 -6.53 -20.01 -0.77
C TYR A 591 -5.52 -20.94 -0.07
N PRO A 592 -4.21 -20.70 -0.12
CA PRO A 592 -3.24 -21.49 0.64
C PRO A 592 -3.42 -21.30 2.16
N GLY A 593 -3.65 -22.38 2.90
CA GLY A 593 -3.98 -22.33 4.33
C GLY A 593 -5.49 -22.22 4.61
N GLU A 594 -6.35 -22.49 3.63
CA GLU A 594 -7.79 -22.62 3.83
C GLU A 594 -8.11 -23.78 4.79
N GLY A 595 -9.08 -23.58 5.69
CA GLY A 595 -9.49 -24.58 6.68
C GLY A 595 -8.78 -24.43 8.02
N ARG A 596 -8.93 -25.45 8.89
CA ARG A 596 -8.28 -25.46 10.22
C ARG A 596 -6.79 -25.76 10.09
N LYS A 597 -5.95 -25.05 10.84
CA LYS A 597 -4.51 -25.34 10.94
C LYS A 597 -4.30 -26.79 11.41
N ILE A 598 -3.37 -27.49 10.76
CA ILE A 598 -3.00 -28.87 11.08
C ILE A 598 -1.56 -28.86 11.61
N GLU A 599 -1.41 -28.94 12.94
CA GLU A 599 -0.10 -28.80 13.60
C GLU A 599 0.94 -29.82 13.12
N SER A 600 0.52 -31.03 12.71
CA SER A 600 1.44 -32.07 12.23
C SER A 600 2.11 -31.78 10.89
N LEU A 601 1.67 -30.76 10.14
CA LEU A 601 2.32 -30.35 8.89
C LEU A 601 3.57 -29.47 9.14
N GLY A 602 3.71 -28.87 10.33
CA GLY A 602 4.76 -27.90 10.62
C GLY A 602 4.68 -26.64 9.76
N ASP A 603 5.74 -25.82 9.78
CA ASP A 603 5.80 -24.51 9.11
C ASP A 603 6.59 -24.53 7.78
N GLU A 604 6.62 -25.68 7.11
CA GLU A 604 7.27 -25.85 5.81
C GLU A 604 6.54 -25.09 4.68
N TRP A 605 7.24 -24.77 3.59
CA TRP A 605 6.67 -23.99 2.47
C TRP A 605 5.43 -24.63 1.84
N TYR A 606 5.33 -25.97 1.88
CA TYR A 606 4.23 -26.73 1.30
C TYR A 606 3.02 -26.87 2.26
N SER A 607 3.20 -26.63 3.56
CA SER A 607 2.17 -26.81 4.59
C SER A 607 0.83 -26.10 4.29
N PRO A 608 0.79 -24.82 3.88
CA PRO A 608 -0.49 -24.17 3.57
C PRO A 608 -1.23 -24.84 2.40
N TYR A 609 -0.52 -25.37 1.42
CA TYR A 609 -1.15 -26.05 0.27
C TYR A 609 -1.69 -27.43 0.65
N TYR A 610 -0.94 -28.18 1.47
CA TYR A 610 -1.41 -29.46 2.02
C TYR A 610 -2.65 -29.27 2.88
N GLN A 611 -2.67 -28.25 3.75
CA GLN A 611 -3.83 -27.92 4.56
C GLN A 611 -5.07 -27.66 3.69
N THR A 612 -4.94 -26.83 2.67
CA THR A 612 -6.03 -26.56 1.72
C THR A 612 -6.47 -27.82 0.98
N ALA A 613 -5.53 -28.65 0.52
CA ALA A 613 -5.82 -29.90 -0.17
C ALA A 613 -6.56 -30.91 0.73
N ILE A 614 -6.24 -30.96 2.03
CA ILE A 614 -6.95 -31.77 3.03
C ILE A 614 -8.36 -31.21 3.26
N ASN A 615 -8.47 -29.90 3.50
CA ASN A 615 -9.75 -29.23 3.73
C ASN A 615 -10.73 -29.47 2.57
N ARG A 616 -10.22 -29.45 1.35
CA ARG A 616 -10.98 -29.69 0.11
C ARG A 616 -11.09 -31.17 -0.27
N LYS A 617 -10.61 -32.10 0.57
CA LYS A 617 -10.65 -33.56 0.34
C LYS A 617 -9.93 -34.02 -0.94
N ILE A 618 -8.96 -33.25 -1.41
CA ILE A 618 -8.08 -33.61 -2.54
C ILE A 618 -7.10 -34.70 -2.10
N ILE A 619 -6.55 -34.56 -0.89
CA ILE A 619 -5.68 -35.56 -0.26
C ILE A 619 -6.27 -35.99 1.09
N ASP A 620 -5.91 -37.19 1.53
CA ASP A 620 -6.36 -37.74 2.80
C ASP A 620 -5.44 -37.29 3.95
N LYS A 621 -6.03 -36.81 5.04
CA LYS A 621 -5.30 -36.41 6.24
C LYS A 621 -4.57 -37.58 6.93
N ASP A 622 -5.12 -38.79 6.81
CA ASP A 622 -4.62 -39.98 7.52
C ASP A 622 -3.57 -40.73 6.69
N ASN A 623 -3.40 -40.35 5.42
CA ASN A 623 -2.42 -40.92 4.50
C ASN A 623 -1.83 -39.84 3.58
N LEU A 624 -0.99 -38.99 4.16
CA LEU A 624 -0.41 -37.84 3.45
C LEU A 624 0.65 -38.28 2.43
N PRO A 625 0.58 -37.79 1.17
CA PRO A 625 1.64 -37.98 0.20
C PRO A 625 2.95 -37.37 0.70
N SER A 626 4.05 -38.14 0.69
CA SER A 626 5.36 -37.63 1.11
C SER A 626 5.79 -36.45 0.22
N PRO A 627 6.09 -35.27 0.80
CA PRO A 627 6.32 -34.03 0.03
C PRO A 627 7.37 -34.13 -1.07
N ASN A 628 8.49 -34.81 -0.81
CA ASN A 628 9.64 -34.90 -1.70
C ASN A 628 9.63 -36.15 -2.60
N GLU A 629 8.66 -37.05 -2.45
CA GLU A 629 8.52 -38.20 -3.33
C GLU A 629 8.04 -37.73 -4.72
N HIS A 630 8.56 -38.35 -5.78
CA HIS A 630 8.11 -38.08 -7.13
C HIS A 630 6.64 -38.47 -7.32
N LEU A 631 5.86 -37.57 -7.91
CA LEU A 631 4.46 -37.80 -8.19
C LEU A 631 4.32 -38.83 -9.31
N THR A 632 3.58 -39.90 -9.05
CA THR A 632 3.21 -40.87 -10.10
C THR A 632 1.94 -40.45 -10.83
N ARG A 633 1.79 -40.93 -12.06
CA ARG A 633 0.59 -40.68 -12.88
C ARG A 633 -0.70 -41.11 -12.19
N LEU A 634 -0.70 -42.22 -11.45
CA LEU A 634 -1.87 -42.64 -10.66
C LEU A 634 -2.20 -41.69 -9.52
N LYS A 635 -1.20 -41.24 -8.75
CA LYS A 635 -1.43 -40.29 -7.64
C LYS A 635 -1.98 -38.97 -8.17
N ALA A 636 -1.45 -38.47 -9.29
CA ALA A 636 -1.97 -37.28 -9.95
C ALA A 636 -3.42 -37.44 -10.39
N ALA A 637 -3.79 -38.60 -10.95
CA ALA A 637 -5.17 -38.88 -11.38
C ALA A 637 -6.16 -38.78 -10.22
N HIS A 638 -5.83 -39.35 -9.06
CA HIS A 638 -6.62 -39.23 -7.84
C HIS A 638 -6.81 -37.77 -7.42
N MET A 639 -5.72 -36.99 -7.36
CA MET A 639 -5.76 -35.59 -6.95
C MET A 639 -6.59 -34.73 -7.89
N LEU A 640 -6.42 -34.88 -9.21
CA LEU A 640 -7.14 -34.10 -10.23
C LEU A 640 -8.66 -34.35 -10.16
N ILE A 641 -9.07 -35.62 -10.14
CA ILE A 641 -10.49 -36.00 -10.10
C ILE A 641 -11.15 -35.55 -8.80
N ARG A 642 -10.45 -35.64 -7.66
CA ARG A 642 -10.95 -35.11 -6.38
C ARG A 642 -11.06 -33.59 -6.38
N ALA A 643 -10.09 -32.88 -6.96
CA ALA A 643 -10.15 -31.43 -7.11
C ALA A 643 -11.32 -30.98 -7.99
N MET A 644 -11.70 -31.79 -8.98
CA MET A 644 -12.91 -31.60 -9.79
C MET A 644 -14.21 -32.05 -9.11
N ASN A 645 -14.13 -32.59 -7.88
CA ASN A 645 -15.25 -33.20 -7.14
C ASN A 645 -15.93 -34.36 -7.90
N LEU A 646 -15.17 -35.12 -8.70
CA LEU A 646 -15.65 -36.24 -9.52
C LEU A 646 -15.31 -37.62 -8.93
N ALA A 647 -14.78 -37.68 -7.71
CA ALA A 647 -14.38 -38.93 -7.05
C ALA A 647 -15.54 -39.93 -6.94
N TYR A 648 -16.75 -39.44 -6.59
CA TYR A 648 -17.94 -40.30 -6.51
C TYR A 648 -18.32 -40.96 -7.84
N ILE A 649 -18.02 -40.29 -8.96
CA ILE A 649 -18.17 -40.88 -10.30
C ILE A 649 -17.08 -41.92 -10.45
N ALA A 650 -15.81 -41.54 -10.26
CA ALA A 650 -14.65 -42.42 -10.43
C ALA A 650 -14.71 -43.72 -9.60
N ASP A 651 -15.36 -43.69 -8.44
CA ASP A 651 -15.52 -44.86 -7.56
C ASP A 651 -16.57 -45.88 -8.06
N LEU A 652 -17.39 -45.53 -9.07
CA LEU A 652 -18.35 -46.45 -9.67
C LEU A 652 -17.66 -47.62 -10.37
N GLN A 653 -18.11 -48.85 -10.11
CA GLN A 653 -17.46 -50.04 -10.65
C GLN A 653 -18.18 -50.57 -11.90
N GLY A 654 -17.42 -51.17 -12.82
CA GLY A 654 -17.95 -51.89 -13.98
C GLY A 654 -18.42 -51.03 -15.17
N ILE A 655 -18.31 -49.71 -15.08
CA ILE A 655 -18.75 -48.78 -16.14
C ILE A 655 -17.61 -48.21 -16.99
N TYR A 656 -16.37 -48.37 -16.55
CA TYR A 656 -15.19 -47.77 -17.17
C TYR A 656 -14.53 -48.68 -18.20
N LYS A 657 -14.13 -48.10 -19.33
CA LYS A 657 -13.32 -48.74 -20.36
C LYS A 657 -12.16 -47.83 -20.70
N ILE A 658 -10.96 -48.38 -20.77
CA ILE A 658 -9.74 -47.65 -21.15
C ILE A 658 -9.11 -48.39 -22.33
N SER A 659 -8.90 -47.67 -23.43
CA SER A 659 -8.24 -48.22 -24.63
C SER A 659 -6.72 -48.08 -24.53
N ALA A 660 -6.12 -48.73 -23.52
CA ALA A 660 -4.66 -48.75 -23.30
C ALA A 660 -4.14 -50.18 -23.21
N GLN A 661 -2.90 -50.41 -23.68
CA GLN A 661 -2.29 -51.74 -23.74
C GLN A 661 -2.06 -52.37 -22.35
N ASP A 662 -1.85 -51.54 -21.34
CA ASP A 662 -1.59 -51.90 -19.94
C ASP A 662 -2.81 -51.60 -19.03
N ALA A 663 -4.01 -51.44 -19.59
CA ALA A 663 -5.21 -51.16 -18.78
C ALA A 663 -5.48 -52.23 -17.71
N ASN A 664 -5.07 -53.47 -17.95
CA ASN A 664 -5.17 -54.58 -17.01
C ASN A 664 -4.25 -54.47 -15.78
N THR A 665 -3.29 -53.55 -15.76
CA THR A 665 -2.42 -53.32 -14.60
C THR A 665 -3.05 -52.38 -13.56
N VAL A 666 -4.20 -51.77 -13.88
CA VAL A 666 -4.91 -50.85 -12.99
C VAL A 666 -5.82 -51.64 -12.06
N MET A 667 -5.77 -51.38 -10.75
CA MET A 667 -6.70 -51.99 -9.80
C MET A 667 -8.13 -51.51 -10.06
N ASN A 668 -9.13 -52.36 -9.80
CA ASN A 668 -10.55 -52.02 -10.00
C ASN A 668 -10.99 -50.74 -9.28
N LYS A 669 -10.38 -50.40 -8.14
CA LYS A 669 -10.67 -49.17 -7.39
C LYS A 669 -10.10 -47.90 -8.05
N ASP A 670 -9.12 -48.05 -8.94
CA ASP A 670 -8.38 -46.95 -9.57
C ASP A 670 -8.78 -46.73 -11.04
N ILE A 671 -9.51 -47.68 -11.62
CA ILE A 671 -9.86 -47.68 -13.05
C ILE A 671 -10.67 -46.44 -13.45
N GLY A 672 -11.60 -45.99 -12.61
CA GLY A 672 -12.40 -44.79 -12.90
C GLY A 672 -11.57 -43.51 -12.89
N TYR A 673 -10.61 -43.38 -11.97
CA TYR A 673 -9.71 -42.23 -11.91
C TYR A 673 -8.83 -42.14 -13.17
N MET A 674 -8.25 -43.27 -13.59
CA MET A 674 -7.44 -43.31 -14.80
C MET A 674 -8.28 -43.12 -16.06
N ALA A 675 -9.48 -43.70 -16.13
CA ALA A 675 -10.38 -43.52 -17.27
C ALA A 675 -10.76 -42.05 -17.44
N LEU A 676 -11.28 -41.41 -16.38
CA LEU A 676 -11.71 -40.01 -16.44
C LEU A 676 -10.56 -39.07 -16.78
N THR A 677 -9.39 -39.23 -16.15
CA THR A 677 -8.24 -38.35 -16.46
C THR A 677 -7.68 -38.54 -17.87
N THR A 678 -7.75 -39.75 -18.42
CA THR A 678 -7.35 -40.02 -19.81
C THR A 678 -8.34 -39.42 -20.80
N GLU A 679 -9.64 -39.68 -20.62
CA GLU A 679 -10.70 -39.21 -21.52
C GLU A 679 -10.88 -37.68 -21.47
N LEU A 680 -10.64 -37.05 -20.32
CA LEU A 680 -10.61 -35.58 -20.18
C LEU A 680 -9.31 -34.95 -20.72
N GLY A 681 -8.34 -35.76 -21.18
CA GLY A 681 -7.05 -35.28 -21.68
C GLY A 681 -6.12 -34.70 -20.62
N LEU A 682 -6.40 -34.91 -19.33
CA LEU A 682 -5.58 -34.39 -18.22
C LEU A 682 -4.27 -35.16 -18.08
N ILE A 683 -4.34 -36.49 -18.21
CA ILE A 683 -3.19 -37.39 -18.19
C ILE A 683 -3.25 -38.29 -19.44
N PRO A 684 -2.71 -37.84 -20.58
CA PRO A 684 -2.80 -38.59 -21.83
C PRO A 684 -1.94 -39.87 -21.80
N LEU A 685 -2.27 -40.84 -22.66
CA LEU A 685 -1.50 -42.07 -22.83
C LEU A 685 -0.10 -41.80 -23.38
N LYS A 686 0.91 -42.51 -22.86
CA LYS A 686 2.28 -42.51 -23.40
C LYS A 686 2.46 -43.76 -24.25
N ASN A 687 2.63 -43.63 -25.56
CA ASN A 687 2.78 -44.76 -26.49
C ASN A 687 1.67 -45.84 -26.32
N ASN A 688 0.41 -45.41 -26.23
CA ASN A 688 -0.78 -46.26 -25.97
C ASN A 688 -0.77 -46.99 -24.62
N LYS A 689 -0.02 -46.50 -23.63
CA LYS A 689 0.04 -47.03 -22.25
C LYS A 689 -0.33 -45.97 -21.21
N LEU A 690 -0.92 -46.41 -20.10
CA LEU A 690 -1.24 -45.61 -18.94
C LEU A 690 -0.01 -45.30 -18.10
N SER A 691 0.94 -46.24 -17.98
CA SER A 691 2.19 -46.02 -17.25
C SER A 691 1.94 -45.55 -15.80
N ILE A 692 1.01 -46.19 -15.08
CA ILE A 692 0.44 -45.67 -13.82
C ILE A 692 1.46 -45.40 -12.69
N HIS A 693 2.61 -46.09 -12.71
CA HIS A 693 3.68 -45.94 -11.73
C HIS A 693 4.83 -45.02 -12.19
N ASP A 694 4.80 -44.58 -13.45
CA ASP A 694 5.84 -43.70 -13.96
C ASP A 694 5.71 -42.31 -13.30
N PRO A 695 6.84 -41.68 -12.94
CA PRO A 695 6.82 -40.32 -12.43
C PRO A 695 6.38 -39.33 -13.52
N MET A 696 5.67 -38.28 -13.12
CA MET A 696 5.32 -37.17 -14.00
C MET A 696 6.47 -36.16 -14.08
N GLN A 697 6.73 -35.66 -15.28
CA GLN A 697 7.68 -34.56 -15.48
C GLN A 697 7.03 -33.21 -15.16
N ARG A 698 7.85 -32.20 -14.83
CA ARG A 698 7.39 -30.83 -14.52
C ARG A 698 6.68 -30.18 -15.70
N GLY A 699 7.21 -30.34 -16.92
CA GLY A 699 6.59 -29.86 -18.14
C GLY A 699 5.25 -30.54 -18.43
N GLU A 700 5.19 -31.87 -18.31
CA GLU A 700 3.94 -32.64 -18.41
C GLU A 700 2.90 -32.16 -17.39
N SER A 701 3.31 -31.94 -16.15
CA SER A 701 2.44 -31.45 -15.07
C SER A 701 1.94 -30.03 -15.31
N ALA A 702 2.76 -29.14 -15.87
CA ALA A 702 2.33 -27.80 -16.26
C ALA A 702 1.21 -27.86 -17.31
N SER A 703 1.38 -28.68 -18.35
CA SER A 703 0.34 -28.90 -19.37
C SER A 703 -0.92 -29.53 -18.77
N THR A 704 -0.79 -30.51 -17.86
CA THR A 704 -1.93 -31.09 -17.14
C THR A 704 -2.72 -30.04 -16.36
N ILE A 705 -2.04 -29.14 -15.64
CA ILE A 705 -2.69 -28.09 -14.86
C ILE A 705 -3.35 -27.05 -15.76
N VAL A 706 -2.71 -26.65 -16.86
CA VAL A 706 -3.34 -25.75 -17.83
C VAL A 706 -4.59 -26.38 -18.46
N HIS A 707 -4.54 -27.66 -18.84
CA HIS A 707 -5.72 -28.37 -19.32
C HIS A 707 -6.82 -28.46 -18.28
N LEU A 708 -6.49 -28.75 -17.02
CA LEU A 708 -7.45 -28.71 -15.91
C LEU A 708 -8.13 -27.34 -15.85
N MET A 709 -7.37 -26.25 -15.83
CA MET A 709 -7.93 -24.90 -15.74
C MET A 709 -8.85 -24.57 -16.91
N LYS A 710 -8.56 -25.07 -18.13
CA LYS A 710 -9.42 -24.86 -19.31
C LYS A 710 -10.77 -25.56 -19.22
N ILE A 711 -10.85 -26.71 -18.54
CA ILE A 711 -12.09 -27.51 -18.44
C ILE A 711 -12.81 -27.34 -17.10
N TYR A 712 -12.11 -26.93 -16.06
CA TYR A 712 -12.64 -26.76 -14.71
C TYR A 712 -13.49 -25.49 -14.63
N LYS A 713 -14.78 -25.68 -14.36
CA LYS A 713 -15.75 -24.62 -14.11
C LYS A 713 -16.09 -24.65 -12.62
N ARG A 714 -15.91 -23.52 -11.94
CA ARG A 714 -16.31 -23.36 -10.53
C ARG A 714 -17.81 -23.42 -10.33
#